data_AF-A0A6S6UJ56-F1
#
_entry.id   AF-A0A6S6UJ56-F1
#
_cell.length_a   1.000
_cell.length_b   1.000
_cell.length_c   1.000
_cell.angle_alpha   90.00
_cell.angle_beta   90.00
_cell.angle_gamma   90.00
#
_symmetry.space_group_name_H-M   'P 1'
#
loop_
_entity.id
_entity.type
_entity.pdbx_description
1 polymer ?
#
loop_
_entity_poly.entity_id
_entity_poly.type
_entity_poly.pdbx_seq_one_letter_code
_entity_poly.pdbx_strand_id
1 'polypeptide(L)'
;MDVEEKEISSNYQLWGEFLEVWPLDRVRQMTLPEYNQVGNKDTFSAWIESRLDKLGSIWGGSAFKFGVYNRADDSAKETKGRYGYAGEYAWELRHGDSVESAFDSVKDEIIRVIESVQSGDLKAIDNVELWPVVRWKVASLYQNRNNPLLPCVFSEKKLKAALGDLDSSLSQSELYQKAMRQFDGDDILAFSARLWDKADANVVKADDSVTNEKNFLGVEDGTDATLKIEQPQIPINKIFYGPPGTGKTYVLQEKYLPKYMQSTSEVTNAEWLISKIDGLSWLDVIAVVLFDLGGKAKVADIKAHPFFQTSDELRGYTNKNLNATVWGQLQMHTIADCETVNYTSRRAPEWFSKDTDSVWSFAGEWDETGAEIRELVAAINNGPENNNQPVERFKFVTFHQSYSYEEFVEGIRPVISSEGSEDAELAYTLEAGVFKSLCMRAERDPENRYAIFIDEINRGNISKIFGELITLIEPDKRLGGKNELRVTLPYSKQSFGVPGNLDIYATMNTADKSLAYLDTALRRRFSFEELLPNPSLLSTFTADLDGKRIDLEQLLCAINIRLEVLLDRDHTIGHSNFMSDEEADLPLIFKGRLLPQLTDFFFEDWEKVRMVLADDQVADESIQFIVRKKIPNGLFSPSATMTAEASYELNNAALNNPLAYQKIYQTIKDSIED
;
A
#
# COMPACT_ATOMS: atom_id res chain seq x y z
N MET A 1 -36.73 24.88 -3.37
CA MET A 1 -35.67 24.26 -4.15
C MET A 1 -34.84 23.43 -3.21
N ASP A 2 -34.99 22.12 -3.33
CA ASP A 2 -34.20 21.13 -2.60
C ASP A 2 -32.70 21.33 -2.87
N VAL A 3 -31.84 20.88 -1.95
CA VAL A 3 -30.38 21.02 -2.04
C VAL A 3 -29.85 20.46 -3.37
N GLU A 4 -30.43 19.36 -3.83
CA GLU A 4 -30.11 18.69 -5.09
C GLU A 4 -30.48 19.56 -6.33
N GLU A 5 -31.65 20.21 -6.33
CA GLU A 5 -32.04 21.12 -7.42
C GLU A 5 -31.11 22.34 -7.52
N LYS A 6 -30.64 22.87 -6.38
CA LYS A 6 -29.67 23.98 -6.35
C LYS A 6 -28.31 23.56 -6.89
N GLU A 7 -27.86 22.35 -6.58
CA GLU A 7 -26.58 21.82 -7.05
C GLU A 7 -26.60 21.53 -8.56
N ILE A 8 -27.67 20.89 -9.06
CA ILE A 8 -27.87 20.65 -10.49
C ILE A 8 -27.92 22.00 -11.25
N SER A 9 -28.66 22.98 -10.73
CA SER A 9 -28.73 24.32 -11.34
C SER A 9 -27.35 25.00 -11.40
N SER A 10 -26.54 24.88 -10.34
CA SER A 10 -25.17 25.42 -10.30
C SER A 10 -24.25 24.74 -11.32
N ASN A 11 -24.35 23.42 -11.45
CA ASN A 11 -23.57 22.65 -12.41
C ASN A 11 -23.91 22.98 -13.87
N TYR A 12 -25.18 23.25 -14.19
CA TYR A 12 -25.58 23.74 -15.52
C TYR A 12 -25.10 25.15 -15.83
N GLN A 13 -25.06 26.03 -14.81
CA GLN A 13 -24.48 27.36 -14.96
C GLN A 13 -23.00 27.24 -15.31
N LEU A 14 -22.25 26.44 -14.56
CA LEU A 14 -20.83 26.21 -14.81
C LEU A 14 -20.55 25.56 -16.17
N TRP A 15 -21.41 24.62 -16.58
CA TRP A 15 -21.35 24.06 -17.93
C TRP A 15 -21.64 25.15 -19.00
N GLY A 16 -22.59 26.05 -18.74
CA GLY A 16 -22.89 27.19 -19.61
C GLY A 16 -21.67 28.10 -19.78
N GLU A 17 -21.06 28.51 -18.67
CA GLU A 17 -19.85 29.33 -18.63
C GLU A 17 -18.70 28.69 -19.44
N PHE A 18 -18.52 27.37 -19.33
CA PHE A 18 -17.52 26.67 -20.15
C PHE A 18 -17.79 26.81 -21.66
N LEU A 19 -19.03 26.63 -22.11
CA LEU A 19 -19.38 26.71 -23.54
C LEU A 19 -19.37 28.15 -24.07
N GLU A 20 -19.58 29.15 -23.21
CA GLU A 20 -19.37 30.56 -23.55
C GLU A 20 -17.88 30.88 -23.74
N VAL A 21 -17.02 30.32 -22.89
CA VAL A 21 -15.58 30.50 -23.00
C VAL A 21 -15.01 29.69 -24.16
N TRP A 22 -15.47 28.46 -24.37
CA TRP A 22 -14.94 27.52 -25.38
C TRP A 22 -16.04 27.03 -26.36
N PRO A 23 -16.66 27.90 -27.15
CA PRO A 23 -17.53 27.43 -28.24
C PRO A 23 -16.70 26.72 -29.32
N LEU A 24 -17.31 25.84 -30.12
CA LEU A 24 -16.62 25.08 -31.17
C LEU A 24 -15.79 25.99 -32.10
N ASP A 25 -16.31 27.15 -32.48
CA ASP A 25 -15.58 28.10 -33.32
C ASP A 25 -14.30 28.66 -32.66
N ARG A 26 -14.29 28.79 -31.33
CA ARG A 26 -13.08 29.13 -30.58
C ARG A 26 -12.14 27.95 -30.48
N VAL A 27 -12.65 26.73 -30.25
CA VAL A 27 -11.82 25.51 -30.23
C VAL A 27 -11.06 25.34 -31.55
N ARG A 28 -11.71 25.62 -32.69
CA ARG A 28 -11.06 25.62 -34.02
C ARG A 28 -9.90 26.60 -34.15
N GLN A 29 -9.92 27.69 -33.39
CA GLN A 29 -8.90 28.75 -33.39
C GLN A 29 -7.97 28.68 -32.18
N MET A 30 -8.12 27.67 -31.33
CA MET A 30 -7.40 27.55 -30.07
C MET A 30 -5.89 27.45 -30.33
N THR A 31 -5.13 28.21 -29.55
CA THR A 31 -3.67 28.17 -29.56
C THR A 31 -3.13 27.20 -28.51
N LEU A 32 -1.86 26.78 -28.63
CA LEU A 32 -1.24 25.85 -27.69
C LEU A 32 -1.22 26.36 -26.23
N PRO A 33 -0.87 27.63 -25.92
CA PRO A 33 -0.94 28.14 -24.56
C PRO A 33 -2.37 28.23 -24.01
N GLU A 34 -3.34 28.49 -24.90
CA GLU A 34 -4.76 28.47 -24.57
C GLU A 34 -5.29 27.06 -24.28
N TYR A 35 -4.68 26.05 -24.91
CA TYR A 35 -5.00 24.65 -24.70
C TYR A 35 -4.48 24.15 -23.35
N ASN A 36 -3.19 24.36 -23.06
CA ASN A 36 -2.55 23.95 -21.82
C ASN A 36 -1.35 24.84 -21.48
N GLN A 37 -1.39 25.47 -20.29
CA GLN A 37 -0.32 26.32 -19.77
C GLN A 37 -0.28 26.21 -18.24
N VAL A 38 0.90 25.91 -17.68
CA VAL A 38 1.06 25.78 -16.24
C VAL A 38 0.75 27.10 -15.53
N GLY A 39 0.04 27.01 -14.42
CA GLY A 39 -0.39 28.19 -13.64
C GLY A 39 -1.60 28.93 -14.21
N ASN A 40 -2.00 28.65 -15.46
CA ASN A 40 -3.18 29.25 -16.07
C ASN A 40 -4.40 28.34 -15.94
N LYS A 41 -5.31 28.72 -15.02
CA LYS A 41 -6.54 27.97 -14.75
C LYS A 41 -7.63 28.18 -15.81
N ASP A 42 -7.45 29.07 -16.78
CA ASP A 42 -8.44 29.41 -17.82
C ASP A 42 -8.20 28.67 -19.14
N THR A 43 -7.21 27.77 -19.20
CA THR A 43 -6.91 26.95 -20.38
C THR A 43 -7.94 25.85 -20.61
N PHE A 44 -8.14 25.41 -21.85
CA PHE A 44 -9.11 24.38 -22.21
C PHE A 44 -8.92 23.10 -21.37
N SER A 45 -7.69 22.61 -21.24
CA SER A 45 -7.39 21.42 -20.43
C SER A 45 -7.66 21.65 -18.94
N ALA A 46 -7.35 22.83 -18.40
CA ALA A 46 -7.61 23.15 -16.99
C ALA A 46 -9.11 23.25 -16.69
N TRP A 47 -9.91 23.76 -17.65
CA TRP A 47 -11.37 23.76 -17.54
C TRP A 47 -11.91 22.34 -17.42
N ILE A 48 -11.57 21.45 -18.36
CA ILE A 48 -12.10 20.08 -18.38
C ILE A 48 -11.59 19.20 -17.23
N GLU A 49 -10.40 19.47 -16.70
CA GLU A 49 -9.82 18.71 -15.58
C GLU A 49 -10.25 19.23 -14.22
N SER A 50 -10.08 20.53 -13.96
CA SER A 50 -10.17 21.09 -12.61
C SER A 50 -11.44 21.88 -12.33
N ARG A 51 -11.89 22.71 -13.28
CA ARG A 51 -13.07 23.57 -13.06
C ARG A 51 -14.37 22.78 -13.20
N LEU A 52 -14.42 21.87 -14.16
CA LEU A 52 -15.60 21.06 -14.46
C LEU A 52 -15.60 19.71 -13.74
N ASP A 53 -14.85 19.59 -12.64
CA ASP A 53 -14.73 18.36 -11.85
C ASP A 53 -16.10 17.84 -11.36
N LYS A 54 -16.98 18.77 -10.95
CA LYS A 54 -18.36 18.47 -10.54
C LYS A 54 -19.24 17.91 -11.67
N LEU A 55 -18.84 18.07 -12.94
CA LEU A 55 -19.50 17.49 -14.11
C LEU A 55 -18.86 16.15 -14.51
N GLY A 56 -18.34 15.41 -13.54
CA GLY A 56 -17.62 14.14 -13.68
C GLY A 56 -16.11 14.33 -13.68
N SER A 57 -15.44 13.80 -12.65
CA SER A 57 -14.00 13.95 -12.46
C SER A 57 -13.20 13.18 -13.51
N ILE A 58 -12.12 13.80 -14.00
CA ILE A 58 -11.07 13.14 -14.78
C ILE A 58 -9.69 13.28 -14.10
N TRP A 59 -9.65 13.58 -12.81
CA TRP A 59 -8.40 13.68 -12.04
C TRP A 59 -7.69 12.33 -11.94
N GLY A 60 -6.37 12.39 -11.76
CA GLY A 60 -5.50 11.22 -11.76
C GLY A 60 -4.95 10.84 -13.14
N GLY A 61 -4.06 9.84 -13.15
CA GLY A 61 -3.36 9.44 -14.37
C GLY A 61 -2.23 10.40 -14.79
N SER A 62 -1.61 10.10 -15.93
CA SER A 62 -0.52 10.91 -16.47
C SER A 62 -1.04 12.18 -17.15
N ALA A 63 -0.31 13.29 -17.07
CA ALA A 63 -0.60 14.51 -17.86
C ALA A 63 -0.54 14.26 -19.38
N PHE A 64 0.16 13.21 -19.82
CA PHE A 64 0.10 12.73 -21.22
C PHE A 64 -1.30 12.32 -21.67
N LYS A 65 -2.28 12.20 -20.76
CA LYS A 65 -3.70 11.99 -21.12
C LYS A 65 -4.27 13.10 -21.99
N PHE A 66 -3.71 14.31 -21.91
CA PHE A 66 -4.07 15.44 -22.76
C PHE A 66 -3.37 15.40 -24.14
N GLY A 67 -2.52 14.42 -24.43
CA GLY A 67 -1.77 14.33 -25.69
C GLY A 67 -0.61 15.31 -25.78
N VAL A 68 -0.83 16.60 -25.45
CA VAL A 68 0.20 17.66 -25.31
C VAL A 68 -0.04 18.43 -24.02
N TYR A 69 1.03 18.74 -23.27
CA TYR A 69 0.91 19.58 -22.07
C TYR A 69 2.17 20.40 -21.79
N ASN A 70 1.98 21.56 -21.18
CA ASN A 70 3.01 22.42 -20.62
C ASN A 70 3.46 21.85 -19.27
N ARG A 71 4.77 21.74 -19.06
CA ARG A 71 5.39 21.12 -17.90
C ARG A 71 5.76 22.21 -16.91
N ALA A 72 5.57 21.96 -15.62
CA ALA A 72 6.02 22.87 -14.57
C ALA A 72 7.56 22.90 -14.42
N ASP A 73 8.22 21.91 -15.02
CA ASP A 73 9.67 21.74 -15.04
C ASP A 73 10.22 22.24 -16.39
N ASP A 74 10.98 23.33 -16.36
CA ASP A 74 11.61 24.00 -17.50
C ASP A 74 12.97 23.40 -17.89
N SER A 75 13.43 22.37 -17.17
CA SER A 75 14.70 21.70 -17.48
C SER A 75 14.67 21.06 -18.87
N ALA A 76 15.77 21.18 -19.61
CA ALA A 76 15.90 20.54 -20.92
C ALA A 76 15.75 19.01 -20.77
N LYS A 77 14.80 18.42 -21.52
CA LYS A 77 14.63 16.96 -21.61
C LYS A 77 14.72 16.54 -23.06
N GLU A 78 15.39 15.43 -23.29
CA GLU A 78 15.45 14.80 -24.60
C GLU A 78 14.26 13.87 -24.81
N THR A 79 13.81 13.76 -26.06
CA THR A 79 12.82 12.77 -26.51
C THR A 79 13.19 11.37 -26.03
N LYS A 80 12.28 10.69 -25.33
CA LYS A 80 12.54 9.37 -24.73
C LYS A 80 11.35 8.44 -24.94
N GLY A 81 11.59 7.34 -25.66
CA GLY A 81 10.57 6.35 -25.97
C GLY A 81 9.48 6.94 -26.86
N ARG A 82 8.22 6.90 -26.39
CA ARG A 82 7.06 7.44 -27.11
C ARG A 82 6.76 8.91 -26.81
N TYR A 83 7.60 9.59 -26.04
CA TYR A 83 7.34 10.96 -25.57
C TYR A 83 8.34 11.95 -26.16
N GLY A 84 7.82 13.01 -26.81
CA GLY A 84 8.57 14.15 -27.29
C GLY A 84 8.63 15.28 -26.26
N TYR A 85 9.73 16.03 -26.27
CA TYR A 85 9.94 17.19 -25.39
C TYR A 85 10.56 18.34 -26.19
N ALA A 86 10.03 19.54 -26.01
CA ALA A 86 10.54 20.76 -26.64
C ALA A 86 10.21 21.96 -25.74
N GLY A 87 11.25 22.64 -25.27
CA GLY A 87 11.11 23.74 -24.31
C GLY A 87 10.30 23.31 -23.08
N GLU A 88 9.21 24.04 -22.82
CA GLU A 88 8.32 23.79 -21.70
C GLU A 88 7.24 22.73 -21.97
N TYR A 89 7.20 22.11 -23.15
CA TYR A 89 6.12 21.18 -23.52
C TYR A 89 6.59 19.72 -23.62
N ALA A 90 5.65 18.82 -23.32
CA ALA A 90 5.76 17.38 -23.54
C ALA A 90 4.55 16.87 -24.33
N TRP A 91 4.76 15.88 -25.19
CA TRP A 91 3.68 15.23 -25.95
C TRP A 91 3.97 13.76 -26.23
N GLU A 92 2.95 13.00 -26.64
CA GLU A 92 3.14 11.66 -27.19
C GLU A 92 3.45 11.74 -28.70
N LEU A 93 4.53 11.10 -29.13
CA LEU A 93 5.01 11.12 -30.52
C LEU A 93 3.96 10.60 -31.54
N ARG A 94 2.97 9.82 -31.09
CA ARG A 94 1.86 9.39 -31.95
C ARG A 94 1.02 10.55 -32.49
N HIS A 95 0.98 11.68 -31.78
CA HIS A 95 0.26 12.87 -32.23
C HIS A 95 1.09 13.75 -33.18
N GLY A 96 2.42 13.59 -33.20
CA GLY A 96 3.29 14.33 -34.11
C GLY A 96 4.74 14.34 -33.67
N ASP A 97 5.63 14.72 -34.59
CA ASP A 97 7.09 14.76 -34.35
C ASP A 97 7.57 16.07 -33.70
N SER A 98 6.70 17.07 -33.63
CA SER A 98 6.93 18.36 -32.98
C SER A 98 5.75 18.71 -32.07
N VAL A 99 5.96 19.63 -31.10
CA VAL A 99 4.89 20.08 -30.22
C VAL A 99 3.77 20.75 -31.00
N GLU A 100 4.10 21.52 -32.05
CA GLU A 100 3.11 22.19 -32.91
C GLU A 100 2.28 21.16 -33.68
N SER A 101 2.92 20.18 -34.32
CA SER A 101 2.20 19.12 -35.03
C SER A 101 1.35 18.25 -34.11
N ALA A 102 1.85 17.96 -32.89
CA ALA A 102 1.12 17.18 -31.91
C ALA A 102 -0.09 17.95 -31.38
N PHE A 103 0.06 19.25 -31.17
CA PHE A 103 -1.04 20.12 -30.77
C PHE A 103 -2.11 20.20 -31.84
N ASP A 104 -1.73 20.40 -33.11
CA ASP A 104 -2.69 20.43 -34.21
C ASP A 104 -3.44 19.11 -34.35
N SER A 105 -2.75 17.97 -34.24
CA SER A 105 -3.40 16.64 -34.21
C SER A 105 -4.40 16.49 -33.05
N VAL A 106 -3.99 16.86 -31.82
CA VAL A 106 -4.88 16.78 -30.64
C VAL A 106 -6.09 17.71 -30.80
N LYS A 107 -5.90 18.92 -31.32
CA LYS A 107 -6.97 19.89 -31.58
C LYS A 107 -7.96 19.36 -32.61
N ASP A 108 -7.47 18.76 -33.70
CA ASP A 108 -8.30 18.16 -34.75
C ASP A 108 -9.12 16.98 -34.21
N GLU A 109 -8.53 16.14 -33.36
CA GLU A 109 -9.26 15.06 -32.71
C GLU A 109 -10.32 15.58 -31.71
N ILE A 110 -10.05 16.66 -30.97
CA ILE A 110 -11.06 17.32 -30.11
C ILE A 110 -12.23 17.83 -30.96
N ILE A 111 -11.94 18.49 -32.09
CA ILE A 111 -12.96 18.98 -33.02
C ILE A 111 -13.79 17.81 -33.56
N ARG A 112 -13.13 16.71 -33.97
CA ARG A 112 -13.83 15.50 -34.44
C ARG A 112 -14.77 14.93 -33.38
N VAL A 113 -14.36 14.87 -32.11
CA VAL A 113 -15.23 14.45 -31.01
C VAL A 113 -16.46 15.34 -30.89
N ILE A 114 -16.26 16.66 -30.91
CA ILE A 114 -17.34 17.64 -30.79
C ILE A 114 -18.35 17.49 -31.94
N GLU A 115 -17.86 17.41 -33.18
CA GLU A 115 -18.72 17.27 -34.36
C GLU A 115 -19.43 15.91 -34.39
N SER A 116 -18.77 14.85 -33.93
CA SER A 116 -19.36 13.51 -33.83
C SER A 116 -20.51 13.46 -32.81
N VAL A 117 -20.33 14.05 -31.62
CA VAL A 117 -21.41 14.08 -30.62
C VAL A 117 -22.57 15.00 -31.04
N GLN A 118 -22.27 16.12 -31.71
CA GLN A 118 -23.30 17.04 -32.22
C GLN A 118 -24.13 16.44 -33.37
N SER A 119 -23.52 15.57 -34.18
CA SER A 119 -24.21 14.83 -35.24
C SER A 119 -24.89 13.55 -34.75
N GLY A 120 -24.66 13.14 -33.50
CA GLY A 120 -25.24 11.94 -32.91
C GLY A 120 -24.47 10.64 -33.19
N ASP A 121 -23.29 10.72 -33.81
CA ASP A 121 -22.47 9.55 -34.13
C ASP A 121 -21.47 9.26 -33.02
N LEU A 122 -21.93 8.59 -31.96
CA LEU A 122 -21.05 8.17 -30.87
C LEU A 122 -20.02 7.11 -31.31
N LYS A 123 -20.29 6.34 -32.37
CA LYS A 123 -19.36 5.28 -32.83
C LYS A 123 -18.11 5.87 -33.45
N ALA A 124 -18.24 7.02 -34.13
CA ALA A 124 -17.09 7.76 -34.64
C ALA A 124 -16.11 8.17 -33.52
N ILE A 125 -16.59 8.35 -32.28
CA ILE A 125 -15.78 8.77 -31.12
C ILE A 125 -14.91 7.63 -30.58
N ASP A 126 -15.30 6.36 -30.72
CA ASP A 126 -14.53 5.21 -30.21
C ASP A 126 -13.13 5.11 -30.82
N ASN A 127 -12.96 5.59 -32.05
CA ASN A 127 -11.71 5.52 -32.81
C ASN A 127 -10.89 6.82 -32.78
N VAL A 128 -11.36 7.87 -32.09
CA VAL A 128 -10.60 9.11 -31.89
C VAL A 128 -9.39 8.79 -31.02
N GLU A 129 -8.20 9.21 -31.47
CA GLU A 129 -6.92 8.90 -30.83
C GLU A 129 -6.63 9.69 -29.54
N LEU A 130 -7.63 10.33 -28.95
CA LEU A 130 -7.53 10.93 -27.61
C LEU A 130 -7.68 9.86 -26.53
N TRP A 131 -7.17 10.16 -25.33
CA TRP A 131 -7.39 9.29 -24.18
C TRP A 131 -8.88 9.13 -23.87
N PRO A 132 -9.36 7.91 -23.54
CA PRO A 132 -10.79 7.62 -23.40
C PRO A 132 -11.52 8.58 -22.45
N VAL A 133 -10.95 8.88 -21.29
CA VAL A 133 -11.56 9.79 -20.32
C VAL A 133 -11.66 11.22 -20.83
N VAL A 134 -10.69 11.68 -21.64
CA VAL A 134 -10.67 13.03 -22.21
C VAL A 134 -11.68 13.15 -23.36
N ARG A 135 -11.68 12.21 -24.31
CA ARG A 135 -12.62 12.25 -25.44
C ARG A 135 -14.07 12.20 -24.98
N TRP A 136 -14.39 11.35 -24.00
CA TRP A 136 -15.77 11.23 -23.53
C TRP A 136 -16.21 12.37 -22.62
N LYS A 137 -15.28 12.98 -21.86
CA LYS A 137 -15.53 14.25 -21.17
C LYS A 137 -15.84 15.38 -22.14
N VAL A 138 -15.06 15.51 -23.22
CA VAL A 138 -15.33 16.50 -24.27
C VAL A 138 -16.68 16.21 -24.92
N ALA A 139 -16.95 14.97 -25.33
CA ALA A 139 -18.24 14.59 -25.92
C ALA A 139 -19.42 14.96 -25.01
N SER A 140 -19.32 14.67 -23.71
CA SER A 140 -20.42 14.96 -22.78
C SER A 140 -20.64 16.46 -22.59
N LEU A 141 -19.62 17.30 -22.75
CA LEU A 141 -19.74 18.75 -22.62
C LEU A 141 -20.32 19.42 -23.88
N TYR A 142 -20.13 18.84 -25.06
CA TYR A 142 -20.62 19.43 -26.33
C TYR A 142 -21.89 18.78 -26.89
N GLN A 143 -22.46 17.80 -26.19
CA GLN A 143 -23.75 17.20 -26.55
C GLN A 143 -24.91 18.20 -26.40
N ASN A 144 -26.04 17.90 -27.05
CA ASN A 144 -27.27 18.67 -26.87
C ASN A 144 -27.88 18.39 -25.49
N ARG A 145 -27.96 19.39 -24.61
CA ARG A 145 -28.52 19.26 -23.25
C ARG A 145 -30.00 18.85 -23.23
N ASN A 146 -30.77 19.25 -24.25
CA ASN A 146 -32.19 18.91 -24.35
C ASN A 146 -32.41 17.51 -24.94
N ASN A 147 -31.39 16.92 -25.54
CA ASN A 147 -31.42 15.58 -26.09
C ASN A 147 -30.06 14.90 -25.86
N PRO A 148 -29.76 14.54 -24.59
CA PRO A 148 -28.46 14.00 -24.23
C PRO A 148 -28.26 12.63 -24.88
N LEU A 149 -27.01 12.35 -25.23
CA LEU A 149 -26.58 11.09 -25.85
C LEU A 149 -25.72 10.25 -24.91
N LEU A 150 -25.12 10.87 -23.89
CA LEU A 150 -24.29 10.18 -22.91
C LEU A 150 -24.33 10.86 -21.52
N PRO A 151 -24.28 10.07 -20.42
CA PRO A 151 -24.09 10.57 -19.07
C PRO A 151 -22.64 11.02 -18.80
N CYS A 152 -22.45 11.77 -17.72
CA CYS A 152 -21.16 12.26 -17.23
C CYS A 152 -20.36 11.18 -16.45
N VAL A 153 -20.17 10.01 -17.08
CA VAL A 153 -19.39 8.88 -16.55
C VAL A 153 -18.40 8.42 -17.62
N PHE A 154 -17.12 8.83 -17.51
CA PHE A 154 -16.15 8.72 -18.62
C PHE A 154 -15.22 7.51 -18.56
N SER A 155 -15.06 6.93 -17.37
CA SER A 155 -14.32 5.69 -17.21
C SER A 155 -15.18 4.53 -17.71
N GLU A 156 -14.66 3.78 -18.69
CA GLU A 156 -15.32 2.59 -19.22
C GLU A 156 -15.62 1.57 -18.11
N LYS A 157 -14.68 1.39 -17.16
CA LYS A 157 -14.86 0.51 -16.00
C LYS A 157 -16.03 0.96 -15.13
N LYS A 158 -16.09 2.25 -14.79
CA LYS A 158 -17.19 2.81 -13.96
C LYS A 158 -18.52 2.71 -14.69
N LEU A 159 -18.55 2.92 -16.00
CA LEU A 159 -19.75 2.76 -16.81
C LEU A 159 -20.22 1.30 -16.86
N LYS A 160 -19.31 0.34 -17.09
CA LYS A 160 -19.60 -1.10 -17.01
C LYS A 160 -20.13 -1.51 -15.64
N ALA A 161 -19.51 -1.02 -14.56
CA ALA A 161 -19.97 -1.25 -13.19
C ALA A 161 -21.37 -0.68 -12.94
N ALA A 162 -21.64 0.56 -13.37
CA ALA A 162 -22.96 1.19 -13.24
C ALA A 162 -24.07 0.38 -13.96
N LEU A 163 -23.70 -0.27 -15.07
CA LEU A 163 -24.58 -1.11 -15.88
C LEU A 163 -24.67 -2.55 -15.39
N GLY A 164 -23.90 -2.94 -14.37
CA GLY A 164 -23.82 -4.31 -13.87
C GLY A 164 -23.26 -5.31 -14.88
N ASP A 165 -22.36 -4.86 -15.78
CA ASP A 165 -21.84 -5.63 -16.91
C ASP A 165 -20.33 -5.41 -17.04
N LEU A 166 -19.58 -5.91 -16.05
CA LEU A 166 -18.11 -5.71 -15.93
C LEU A 166 -17.32 -6.38 -17.04
N ASP A 167 -17.79 -7.53 -17.53
CA ASP A 167 -17.13 -8.33 -18.57
C ASP A 167 -17.58 -7.97 -19.99
N SER A 168 -18.34 -6.88 -20.16
CA SER A 168 -18.87 -6.47 -21.45
C SER A 168 -17.76 -6.25 -22.48
N SER A 169 -17.88 -6.89 -23.64
CA SER A 169 -17.02 -6.64 -24.82
C SER A 169 -17.54 -5.49 -25.70
N LEU A 170 -18.61 -4.82 -25.28
CA LEU A 170 -19.18 -3.67 -25.99
C LEU A 170 -18.20 -2.50 -26.00
N SER A 171 -18.18 -1.76 -27.11
CA SER A 171 -17.49 -0.47 -27.21
C SER A 171 -18.09 0.55 -26.24
N GLN A 172 -17.34 1.61 -25.92
CA GLN A 172 -17.82 2.59 -24.95
C GLN A 172 -19.04 3.36 -25.48
N SER A 173 -19.13 3.61 -26.79
CA SER A 173 -20.35 4.16 -27.41
C SER A 173 -21.57 3.23 -27.23
N GLU A 174 -21.39 1.91 -27.36
CA GLU A 174 -22.45 0.93 -27.17
C GLU A 174 -22.87 0.81 -25.70
N LEU A 175 -21.93 0.99 -24.76
CA LEU A 175 -22.23 1.09 -23.34
C LEU A 175 -23.04 2.35 -23.02
N TYR A 176 -22.71 3.50 -23.64
CA TYR A 176 -23.54 4.69 -23.51
C TYR A 176 -24.93 4.50 -24.09
N GLN A 177 -25.07 3.88 -25.26
CA GLN A 177 -26.38 3.51 -25.80
C GLN A 177 -27.17 2.60 -24.85
N LYS A 178 -26.49 1.65 -24.20
CA LYS A 178 -27.09 0.76 -23.19
C LYS A 178 -27.52 1.55 -21.94
N ALA A 179 -26.72 2.51 -21.48
CA ALA A 179 -27.06 3.39 -20.36
C ALA A 179 -28.27 4.27 -20.70
N MET A 180 -28.27 4.90 -21.87
CA MET A 180 -29.34 5.80 -22.30
C MET A 180 -30.67 5.08 -22.57
N ARG A 181 -30.70 3.75 -22.71
CA ARG A 181 -31.96 2.97 -22.69
C ARG A 181 -32.62 2.94 -21.31
N GLN A 182 -31.86 3.19 -20.24
CA GLN A 182 -32.35 3.32 -18.87
C GLN A 182 -32.68 4.78 -18.50
N PHE A 183 -32.40 5.72 -19.40
CA PHE A 183 -32.72 7.13 -19.21
C PHE A 183 -34.19 7.34 -19.53
N ASP A 184 -34.94 7.81 -18.54
CA ASP A 184 -36.40 8.00 -18.54
C ASP A 184 -36.82 9.41 -18.96
N GLY A 185 -35.88 10.27 -19.34
CA GLY A 185 -36.12 11.66 -19.69
C GLY A 185 -35.99 12.64 -18.52
N ASP A 186 -35.51 12.16 -17.37
CA ASP A 186 -35.06 12.97 -16.23
C ASP A 186 -33.87 13.89 -16.58
N ASP A 187 -33.36 14.66 -15.61
CA ASP A 187 -32.15 15.45 -15.80
C ASP A 187 -30.89 14.57 -16.01
N ILE A 188 -30.06 14.90 -17.02
CA ILE A 188 -28.88 14.09 -17.36
C ILE A 188 -27.82 14.08 -16.26
N LEU A 189 -27.68 15.17 -15.48
CA LEU A 189 -26.73 15.23 -14.37
C LEU A 189 -27.23 14.41 -13.18
N ALA A 190 -28.53 14.46 -12.89
CA ALA A 190 -29.15 13.58 -11.90
C ALA A 190 -29.02 12.10 -12.31
N PHE A 191 -29.29 11.77 -13.57
CA PHE A 191 -29.08 10.42 -14.09
C PHE A 191 -27.61 9.97 -13.99
N SER A 192 -26.67 10.88 -14.27
CA SER A 192 -25.24 10.61 -14.14
C SER A 192 -24.84 10.35 -12.69
N ALA A 193 -25.37 11.11 -11.73
CA ALA A 193 -25.15 10.90 -10.30
C ALA A 193 -25.64 9.51 -9.85
N ARG A 194 -26.86 9.13 -10.27
CA ARG A 194 -27.39 7.77 -10.02
C ARG A 194 -26.51 6.67 -10.61
N LEU A 195 -25.91 6.89 -11.78
CA LEU A 195 -24.99 5.92 -12.37
C LEU A 195 -23.67 5.85 -11.59
N TRP A 196 -23.17 6.97 -11.06
CA TRP A 196 -22.01 6.98 -10.16
C TRP A 196 -22.31 6.21 -8.88
N ASP A 197 -23.46 6.43 -8.24
CA ASP A 197 -23.87 5.69 -7.04
C ASP A 197 -23.99 4.20 -7.31
N LYS A 198 -24.57 3.80 -8.46
CA LYS A 198 -24.62 2.40 -8.90
C LYS A 198 -23.23 1.84 -9.19
N ALA A 199 -22.35 2.61 -9.82
CA ALA A 199 -20.98 2.19 -10.08
C ALA A 199 -20.25 1.92 -8.77
N ASP A 200 -20.37 2.81 -7.79
CA ASP A 200 -19.71 2.66 -6.49
C ASP A 200 -20.31 1.50 -5.71
N ALA A 201 -21.64 1.35 -5.69
CA ALA A 201 -22.31 0.21 -5.06
C ALA A 201 -21.97 -1.14 -5.71
N ASN A 202 -21.81 -1.18 -7.04
CA ASN A 202 -21.47 -2.40 -7.78
C ASN A 202 -19.97 -2.69 -7.78
N VAL A 203 -19.10 -1.67 -7.64
CA VAL A 203 -17.68 -1.86 -7.37
C VAL A 203 -17.48 -2.45 -5.97
N VAL A 204 -18.30 -2.07 -4.99
CA VAL A 204 -18.32 -2.70 -3.64
C VAL A 204 -18.82 -4.15 -3.69
N LYS A 205 -19.73 -4.52 -4.61
CA LYS A 205 -20.21 -5.90 -4.78
C LYS A 205 -19.35 -6.79 -5.68
N ALA A 206 -18.55 -6.21 -6.57
CA ALA A 206 -17.64 -6.94 -7.44
C ALA A 206 -16.22 -7.08 -6.86
N ASP A 207 -15.90 -6.36 -5.78
CA ASP A 207 -14.66 -6.58 -5.01
C ASP A 207 -14.67 -7.94 -4.26
N ASP A 208 -15.83 -8.60 -4.17
CA ASP A 208 -15.99 -9.99 -3.70
C ASP A 208 -15.70 -11.05 -4.79
N SER A 209 -15.40 -10.65 -6.04
CA SER A 209 -15.02 -11.59 -7.11
C SER A 209 -13.96 -11.00 -8.08
N VAL A 210 -12.69 -11.12 -7.68
CA VAL A 210 -11.49 -11.37 -8.51
C VAL A 210 -11.31 -10.55 -9.81
N THR A 211 -10.30 -9.66 -9.77
CA THR A 211 -9.22 -9.36 -10.76
C THR A 211 -9.17 -8.07 -11.61
N ASN A 212 -7.94 -7.51 -11.58
CA ASN A 212 -7.10 -7.02 -12.68
C ASN A 212 -7.60 -5.86 -13.58
N GLU A 213 -7.02 -4.68 -13.35
CA GLU A 213 -6.85 -3.66 -14.41
C GLU A 213 -5.38 -3.62 -14.87
N LYS A 214 -5.09 -4.33 -15.97
CA LYS A 214 -4.10 -3.92 -16.98
C LYS A 214 -4.55 -4.48 -18.33
N ASN A 215 -4.87 -3.59 -19.27
CA ASN A 215 -4.42 -3.61 -20.67
C ASN A 215 -5.14 -2.53 -21.47
N PHE A 216 -4.40 -1.50 -21.89
CA PHE A 216 -4.77 -0.62 -23.00
C PHE A 216 -3.51 -0.47 -23.85
N LEU A 217 -3.53 -1.06 -25.04
CA LEU A 217 -2.80 -0.74 -26.28
C LEU A 217 -2.75 -2.01 -27.15
N GLY A 218 -3.77 -2.18 -27.99
CA GLY A 218 -3.73 -3.12 -29.11
C GLY A 218 -3.12 -2.44 -30.34
N VAL A 219 -2.08 -3.05 -30.89
CA VAL A 219 -1.80 -3.01 -32.33
C VAL A 219 -1.62 -4.47 -32.72
N GLU A 220 -2.50 -4.96 -33.59
CA GLU A 220 -2.41 -6.28 -34.20
C GLU A 220 -1.26 -6.28 -35.22
N ASP A 221 -0.48 -7.36 -35.24
CA ASP A 221 0.03 -7.89 -36.49
C ASP A 221 0.02 -9.41 -36.42
N GLY A 222 -0.53 -10.01 -37.47
CA GLY A 222 -0.95 -11.40 -37.48
C GLY A 222 0.14 -12.41 -37.84
N THR A 223 -0.29 -13.67 -37.67
CA THR A 223 0.20 -14.93 -38.22
C THR A 223 1.13 -15.80 -37.36
N ASP A 224 0.64 -17.03 -37.21
CA ASP A 224 1.27 -18.31 -36.83
C ASP A 224 1.72 -18.59 -35.39
N ALA A 225 0.84 -19.36 -34.72
CA ALA A 225 1.13 -20.48 -33.83
C ALA A 225 2.42 -20.38 -32.99
N THR A 226 2.32 -19.84 -31.78
CA THR A 226 3.22 -20.18 -30.67
C THR A 226 2.61 -19.79 -29.32
N LEU A 227 2.66 -20.74 -28.38
CA LEU A 227 2.62 -20.66 -26.90
C LEU A 227 2.07 -19.37 -26.26
N LYS A 228 1.00 -19.51 -25.45
CA LYS A 228 0.50 -18.46 -24.54
C LYS A 228 1.62 -17.99 -23.60
N ILE A 229 2.00 -16.72 -23.72
CA ILE A 229 2.82 -16.00 -22.74
C ILE A 229 1.91 -14.96 -22.09
N GLU A 230 1.62 -15.10 -20.80
CA GLU A 230 0.88 -14.10 -20.01
C GLU A 230 1.69 -12.79 -19.94
N GLN A 231 1.02 -11.63 -20.05
CA GLN A 231 1.73 -10.35 -19.91
C GLN A 231 2.13 -10.10 -18.45
N PRO A 232 3.39 -9.72 -18.16
CA PRO A 232 3.86 -9.57 -16.79
C PRO A 232 3.16 -8.40 -16.08
N GLN A 233 2.49 -8.68 -14.97
CA GLN A 233 1.94 -7.63 -14.10
C GLN A 233 3.07 -6.77 -13.52
N ILE A 234 3.11 -5.47 -13.88
CA ILE A 234 4.03 -4.49 -13.28
C ILE A 234 4.01 -4.58 -11.73
N PRO A 235 5.17 -4.74 -11.06
CA PRO A 235 5.29 -4.83 -9.60
C PRO A 235 4.90 -3.53 -8.91
N ILE A 236 4.40 -3.65 -7.68
CA ILE A 236 3.88 -2.56 -6.87
C ILE A 236 4.90 -2.18 -5.80
N ASN A 237 5.13 -0.87 -5.67
CA ASN A 237 5.76 -0.26 -4.50
C ASN A 237 4.78 0.77 -3.93
N LYS A 238 4.22 0.54 -2.75
CA LYS A 238 3.20 1.41 -2.16
C LYS A 238 3.43 1.64 -0.68
N ILE A 239 3.34 2.90 -0.25
CA ILE A 239 3.36 3.32 1.15
C ILE A 239 1.98 3.88 1.51
N PHE A 240 1.34 3.29 2.49
CA PHE A 240 0.18 3.86 3.17
C PHE A 240 0.68 4.80 4.26
N TYR A 241 0.22 6.04 4.25
CA TYR A 241 0.72 7.03 5.21
C TYR A 241 -0.39 7.87 5.81
N GLY A 242 -0.15 8.38 7.01
CA GLY A 242 -1.07 9.28 7.68
C GLY A 242 -0.93 9.23 9.20
N PRO A 243 -1.83 9.94 9.91
CA PRO A 243 -1.83 10.01 11.37
C PRO A 243 -1.94 8.64 12.04
N PRO A 244 -1.52 8.50 13.31
CA PRO A 244 -1.65 7.25 14.04
C PRO A 244 -3.13 6.84 14.21
N GLY A 245 -3.41 5.54 14.12
CA GLY A 245 -4.75 4.99 14.34
C GLY A 245 -5.74 5.10 13.17
N THR A 246 -5.26 5.39 11.96
CA THR A 246 -6.11 5.48 10.74
C THR A 246 -6.32 4.15 10.01
N GLY A 247 -5.93 3.03 10.62
CA GLY A 247 -6.15 1.69 10.06
C GLY A 247 -5.14 1.25 8.99
N LYS A 248 -3.97 1.88 8.88
CA LYS A 248 -2.95 1.52 7.85
C LYS A 248 -2.55 0.05 7.88
N THR A 249 -2.18 -0.48 9.05
CA THR A 249 -1.78 -1.89 9.22
C THR A 249 -2.95 -2.84 8.98
N TYR A 250 -4.16 -2.46 9.43
CA TYR A 250 -5.40 -3.19 9.15
C TYR A 250 -5.68 -3.29 7.64
N VAL A 251 -5.52 -2.19 6.90
CA VAL A 251 -5.65 -2.20 5.43
C VAL A 251 -4.66 -3.16 4.79
N LEU A 252 -3.40 -3.22 5.26
CA LEU A 252 -2.45 -4.21 4.75
C LEU A 252 -2.90 -5.64 5.02
N GLN A 253 -3.33 -5.94 6.25
CA GLN A 253 -3.71 -7.27 6.69
C GLN A 253 -5.00 -7.77 6.03
N GLU A 254 -6.02 -6.94 5.90
CA GLU A 254 -7.32 -7.38 5.37
C GLU A 254 -7.39 -7.29 3.84
N LYS A 255 -6.81 -6.24 3.24
CA LYS A 255 -7.01 -5.97 1.81
C LYS A 255 -5.89 -6.50 0.92
N TYR A 256 -4.67 -6.63 1.44
CA TYR A 256 -3.50 -6.94 0.61
C TYR A 256 -2.87 -8.27 0.94
N LEU A 257 -2.71 -8.63 2.21
CA LEU A 257 -2.11 -9.90 2.63
C LEU A 257 -2.83 -11.12 2.03
N PRO A 258 -4.18 -11.21 1.99
CA PRO A 258 -4.86 -12.38 1.45
C PRO A 258 -4.58 -12.64 -0.04
N LYS A 259 -4.15 -11.61 -0.79
CA LYS A 259 -3.76 -11.74 -2.21
C LYS A 259 -2.50 -12.57 -2.43
N TYR A 260 -1.74 -12.83 -1.36
CA TYR A 260 -0.50 -13.60 -1.37
C TYR A 260 -0.64 -14.89 -0.54
N MET A 261 -1.88 -15.29 -0.25
CA MET A 261 -2.23 -16.56 0.36
C MET A 261 -2.99 -17.38 -0.67
N GLN A 262 -2.45 -18.55 -1.05
CA GLN A 262 -3.10 -19.42 -2.02
C GLN A 262 -3.67 -20.67 -1.34
N SER A 263 -4.84 -21.12 -1.81
CA SER A 263 -5.42 -22.40 -1.40
C SER A 263 -4.52 -23.55 -1.85
N THR A 264 -4.43 -24.59 -1.03
CA THR A 264 -3.54 -25.73 -1.29
C THR A 264 -3.86 -26.51 -2.56
N SER A 265 -5.12 -26.50 -3.03
CA SER A 265 -5.53 -27.16 -4.28
C SER A 265 -4.89 -26.59 -5.55
N GLU A 266 -4.26 -25.43 -5.48
CA GLU A 266 -3.64 -24.75 -6.63
C GLU A 266 -2.09 -24.73 -6.55
N VAL A 267 -1.50 -25.36 -5.53
CA VAL A 267 -0.06 -25.33 -5.24
C VAL A 267 0.62 -26.55 -5.84
N THR A 268 1.75 -26.35 -6.52
CA THR A 268 2.57 -27.47 -7.03
C THR A 268 3.34 -28.17 -5.90
N ASN A 269 3.68 -29.46 -6.05
CA ASN A 269 4.50 -30.18 -5.05
C ASN A 269 5.86 -29.51 -4.79
N ALA A 270 6.43 -28.83 -5.80
CA ALA A 270 7.68 -28.10 -5.66
C ALA A 270 7.51 -26.85 -4.80
N GLU A 271 6.46 -26.06 -5.03
CA GLU A 271 6.12 -24.89 -4.21
C GLU A 271 5.76 -25.28 -2.78
N TRP A 272 5.01 -26.37 -2.61
CA TRP A 272 4.69 -26.93 -1.30
C TRP A 272 5.96 -27.25 -0.53
N LEU A 273 6.91 -27.96 -1.15
CA LEU A 273 8.19 -28.30 -0.54
C LEU A 273 8.97 -27.05 -0.12
N ILE A 274 9.10 -26.06 -1.02
CA ILE A 274 9.77 -24.79 -0.74
C ILE A 274 9.11 -24.09 0.45
N SER A 275 7.77 -24.06 0.51
CA SER A 275 7.03 -23.41 1.60
C SER A 275 7.30 -24.03 2.98
N LYS A 276 7.67 -25.32 3.04
CA LYS A 276 7.93 -26.06 4.28
C LYS A 276 9.40 -26.06 4.69
N ILE A 277 10.32 -25.90 3.73
CA ILE A 277 11.76 -25.92 3.96
C ILE A 277 12.37 -24.52 4.08
N ASP A 278 11.73 -23.50 3.51
CA ASP A 278 12.20 -22.11 3.60
C ASP A 278 12.34 -21.65 5.07
N GLY A 279 13.52 -21.11 5.41
CA GLY A 279 13.82 -20.62 6.76
C GLY A 279 14.31 -21.68 7.76
N LEU A 280 14.30 -22.97 7.43
CA LEU A 280 14.80 -24.01 8.33
C LEU A 280 16.32 -23.92 8.55
N SER A 281 16.77 -24.25 9.76
CA SER A 281 18.20 -24.36 10.07
C SER A 281 18.83 -25.58 9.37
N TRP A 282 20.16 -25.61 9.23
CA TRP A 282 20.82 -26.79 8.67
C TRP A 282 20.58 -28.06 9.49
N LEU A 283 20.45 -27.92 10.82
CA LEU A 283 20.08 -29.01 11.71
C LEU A 283 18.70 -29.58 11.34
N ASP A 284 17.69 -28.71 11.24
CA ASP A 284 16.32 -29.12 10.95
C ASP A 284 16.21 -29.77 9.58
N VAL A 285 16.90 -29.21 8.56
CA VAL A 285 16.94 -29.78 7.21
C VAL A 285 17.55 -31.17 7.22
N ILE A 286 18.65 -31.38 7.96
CA ILE A 286 19.29 -32.69 8.07
C ILE A 286 18.38 -33.68 8.81
N ALA A 287 17.69 -33.25 9.87
CA ALA A 287 16.73 -34.08 10.59
C ALA A 287 15.54 -34.46 9.69
N VAL A 288 14.95 -33.50 8.97
CA VAL A 288 13.88 -33.74 7.99
C VAL A 288 14.32 -34.78 6.95
N VAL A 289 15.50 -34.61 6.36
CA VAL A 289 16.05 -35.54 5.36
C VAL A 289 16.31 -36.93 5.95
N LEU A 290 16.94 -37.00 7.12
CA LEU A 290 17.27 -38.28 7.76
C LEU A 290 15.99 -39.05 8.13
N PHE A 291 14.95 -38.35 8.59
CA PHE A 291 13.66 -38.95 8.91
C PHE A 291 12.94 -39.46 7.67
N ASP A 292 12.94 -38.67 6.59
CA ASP A 292 12.36 -39.09 5.30
C ASP A 292 13.04 -40.32 4.70
N LEU A 293 14.37 -40.44 4.89
CA LEU A 293 15.16 -41.62 4.51
C LEU A 293 14.95 -42.85 5.42
N GLY A 294 14.00 -42.82 6.36
CA GLY A 294 13.70 -43.92 7.27
C GLY A 294 14.54 -43.91 8.55
N GLY A 295 15.11 -42.76 8.91
CA GLY A 295 15.84 -42.54 10.17
C GLY A 295 17.29 -43.01 10.16
N LYS A 296 17.81 -43.50 9.02
CA LYS A 296 19.20 -43.97 8.87
C LYS A 296 19.75 -43.65 7.47
N ALA A 297 20.91 -42.97 7.39
CA ALA A 297 21.51 -42.60 6.11
C ALA A 297 23.02 -42.32 6.21
N LYS A 298 23.75 -42.40 5.09
CA LYS A 298 25.11 -41.86 5.01
C LYS A 298 25.07 -40.38 4.60
N VAL A 299 26.14 -39.65 4.88
CA VAL A 299 26.29 -38.23 4.50
C VAL A 299 26.07 -38.00 2.99
N ALA A 300 26.47 -38.96 2.16
CA ALA A 300 26.25 -38.90 0.71
C ALA A 300 24.76 -38.92 0.34
N ASP A 301 23.97 -39.73 1.04
CA ASP A 301 22.53 -39.88 0.81
C ASP A 301 21.78 -38.63 1.28
N ILE A 302 22.12 -38.11 2.47
CA ILE A 302 21.56 -36.86 3.01
C ILE A 302 21.78 -35.71 2.03
N LYS A 303 23.01 -35.57 1.52
CA LYS A 303 23.34 -34.52 0.57
C LYS A 303 22.59 -34.68 -0.75
N ALA A 304 22.45 -35.90 -1.25
CA ALA A 304 21.76 -36.16 -2.52
C ALA A 304 20.24 -35.97 -2.43
N HIS A 305 19.68 -35.85 -1.23
CA HIS A 305 18.24 -35.76 -1.01
C HIS A 305 17.64 -34.48 -1.61
N PRO A 306 16.46 -34.55 -2.29
CA PRO A 306 15.81 -33.37 -2.85
C PRO A 306 15.55 -32.26 -1.85
N PHE A 307 15.19 -32.61 -0.61
CA PHE A 307 14.92 -31.63 0.46
C PHE A 307 16.19 -30.85 0.83
N PHE A 308 17.34 -31.54 0.89
CA PHE A 308 18.62 -30.91 1.20
C PHE A 308 19.09 -30.01 0.06
N GLN A 309 19.01 -30.50 -1.18
CA GLN A 309 19.35 -29.72 -2.38
C GLN A 309 18.50 -28.46 -2.50
N THR A 310 17.18 -28.58 -2.29
CA THR A 310 16.25 -27.44 -2.30
C THR A 310 16.62 -26.41 -1.23
N SER A 311 16.95 -26.85 -0.01
CA SER A 311 17.35 -25.93 1.06
C SER A 311 18.67 -25.21 0.77
N ASP A 312 19.67 -25.92 0.23
CA ASP A 312 20.95 -25.30 -0.16
C ASP A 312 20.75 -24.22 -1.22
N GLU A 313 19.96 -24.54 -2.25
CA GLU A 313 19.62 -23.59 -3.29
C GLU A 313 18.91 -22.35 -2.71
N LEU A 314 17.92 -22.52 -1.84
CA LEU A 314 17.17 -21.41 -1.23
C LEU A 314 18.05 -20.44 -0.43
N ARG A 315 19.15 -20.93 0.15
CA ARG A 315 20.11 -20.10 0.90
C ARG A 315 20.95 -19.20 -0.01
N GLY A 316 21.01 -19.52 -1.31
CA GLY A 316 21.43 -18.56 -2.34
C GLY A 316 22.92 -18.28 -2.43
N TYR A 317 23.76 -18.87 -1.57
CA TYR A 317 25.21 -18.89 -1.72
C TYR A 317 25.68 -20.27 -2.16
N THR A 318 26.68 -20.33 -3.04
CA THR A 318 27.30 -21.62 -3.39
C THR A 318 28.14 -22.07 -2.20
N ASN A 319 27.58 -22.94 -1.35
CA ASN A 319 28.35 -23.56 -0.30
C ASN A 319 29.37 -24.51 -0.93
N LYS A 320 30.63 -24.05 -1.02
CA LYS A 320 31.71 -24.82 -1.65
C LYS A 320 32.02 -26.12 -0.92
N ASN A 321 31.49 -26.35 0.29
CA ASN A 321 31.75 -27.57 1.06
C ASN A 321 30.52 -28.09 1.83
N LEU A 322 29.47 -28.50 1.11
CA LEU A 322 28.27 -29.13 1.67
C LEU A 322 28.56 -30.32 2.59
N ASN A 323 29.61 -31.09 2.31
CA ASN A 323 30.00 -32.22 3.15
C ASN A 323 30.38 -31.75 4.56
N ALA A 324 31.13 -30.65 4.67
CA ALA A 324 31.52 -30.08 5.96
C ALA A 324 30.32 -29.55 6.73
N THR A 325 29.32 -28.99 6.04
CA THR A 325 28.07 -28.54 6.67
C THR A 325 27.27 -29.68 7.25
N VAL A 326 27.01 -30.74 6.47
CA VAL A 326 26.28 -31.92 6.95
C VAL A 326 27.01 -32.57 8.12
N TRP A 327 28.32 -32.79 7.95
CA TRP A 327 29.13 -33.45 8.95
C TRP A 327 29.26 -32.62 10.24
N GLY A 328 29.43 -31.30 10.13
CA GLY A 328 29.53 -30.40 11.27
C GLY A 328 28.25 -30.40 12.12
N GLN A 329 27.08 -30.32 11.48
CA GLN A 329 25.80 -30.39 12.20
C GLN A 329 25.59 -31.75 12.86
N LEU A 330 25.82 -32.85 12.13
CA LEU A 330 25.65 -34.20 12.66
C LEU A 330 26.53 -34.42 13.90
N GLN A 331 27.80 -33.98 13.86
CA GLN A 331 28.71 -34.13 15.00
C GLN A 331 28.40 -33.22 16.18
N MET A 332 28.05 -31.95 15.93
CA MET A 332 27.66 -31.01 16.98
C MET A 332 26.41 -31.52 17.72
N HIS A 333 25.51 -32.21 17.04
CA HIS A 333 24.26 -32.70 17.61
C HIS A 333 24.27 -34.22 17.87
N THR A 334 25.45 -34.82 18.06
CA THR A 334 25.59 -36.24 18.40
C THR A 334 25.45 -36.50 19.90
N ILE A 335 24.78 -37.59 20.30
CA ILE A 335 24.59 -38.03 21.69
C ILE A 335 25.90 -38.35 22.42
N ALA A 336 26.09 -37.82 23.63
CA ALA A 336 27.34 -37.93 24.41
C ALA A 336 28.02 -39.32 24.37
N ASP A 337 27.23 -40.39 24.46
CA ASP A 337 27.70 -41.78 24.56
C ASP A 337 28.07 -42.43 23.21
N CYS A 338 28.07 -41.70 22.10
CA CYS A 338 28.44 -42.24 20.79
C CYS A 338 29.94 -42.57 20.71
N GLU A 339 30.29 -43.86 20.64
CA GLU A 339 31.68 -44.35 20.60
C GLU A 339 32.45 -43.98 19.32
N THR A 340 31.74 -43.75 18.20
CA THR A 340 32.37 -43.54 16.88
C THR A 340 32.55 -42.06 16.52
N VAL A 341 31.99 -41.15 17.31
CA VAL A 341 32.09 -39.70 17.12
C VAL A 341 32.80 -39.10 18.31
N ASN A 342 34.09 -38.85 18.14
CA ASN A 342 34.91 -38.17 19.14
C ASN A 342 34.86 -36.65 18.91
N TYR A 343 33.71 -36.04 19.21
CA TYR A 343 33.52 -34.59 19.16
C TYR A 343 33.12 -34.08 20.54
N THR A 344 33.84 -33.08 21.05
CA THR A 344 33.71 -32.62 22.44
C THR A 344 32.70 -31.50 22.63
N SER A 345 32.46 -30.70 21.60
CA SER A 345 31.65 -29.49 21.73
C SER A 345 30.24 -29.66 21.16
N ARG A 346 29.49 -30.52 21.83
CA ARG A 346 28.13 -30.87 21.44
C ARG A 346 27.13 -29.78 21.81
N ARG A 347 26.00 -29.75 21.13
CA ARG A 347 24.90 -28.80 21.32
C ARG A 347 23.58 -29.55 21.38
N ALA A 348 22.71 -29.07 22.25
CA ALA A 348 21.32 -29.46 22.23
C ALA A 348 20.63 -28.86 20.97
N PRO A 349 19.67 -29.58 20.37
CA PRO A 349 19.26 -30.93 20.75
C PRO A 349 20.25 -32.01 20.28
N GLU A 350 20.50 -33.04 21.10
CA GLU A 350 21.39 -34.16 20.77
C GLU A 350 20.59 -35.28 20.08
N TRP A 351 20.48 -35.21 18.77
CA TRP A 351 19.61 -36.08 17.98
C TRP A 351 20.32 -37.23 17.28
N PHE A 352 21.64 -37.23 17.14
CA PHE A 352 22.31 -38.14 16.21
C PHE A 352 23.24 -39.14 16.90
N SER A 353 23.44 -40.29 16.25
CA SER A 353 24.51 -41.24 16.53
C SER A 353 25.06 -41.78 15.20
N LYS A 354 26.28 -42.31 15.22
CA LYS A 354 26.94 -42.90 14.06
C LYS A 354 27.45 -44.29 14.39
N ASP A 355 27.31 -45.22 13.45
CA ASP A 355 27.87 -46.57 13.58
C ASP A 355 29.27 -46.72 12.93
N THR A 356 29.83 -47.92 13.02
CA THR A 356 31.13 -48.26 12.46
C THR A 356 31.17 -48.21 10.93
N ASP A 357 30.03 -48.35 10.25
CA ASP A 357 29.89 -48.29 8.79
C ASP A 357 29.62 -46.88 8.26
N SER A 358 29.72 -45.88 9.15
CA SER A 358 29.45 -44.47 8.88
C SER A 358 28.01 -44.16 8.46
N VAL A 359 27.07 -44.95 8.95
CA VAL A 359 25.63 -44.66 8.88
C VAL A 359 25.24 -43.84 10.10
N TRP A 360 24.52 -42.75 9.86
CA TRP A 360 23.97 -41.87 10.88
C TRP A 360 22.52 -42.25 11.17
N SER A 361 22.11 -42.17 12.42
CA SER A 361 20.74 -42.44 12.86
C SER A 361 20.29 -41.52 13.98
N PHE A 362 18.97 -41.44 14.19
CA PHE A 362 18.44 -40.76 15.37
C PHE A 362 18.79 -41.51 16.67
N ALA A 363 19.01 -40.74 17.74
CA ALA A 363 19.31 -41.22 19.09
C ALA A 363 18.94 -40.14 20.13
N GLY A 364 19.13 -40.47 21.41
CA GLY A 364 18.99 -39.51 22.51
C GLY A 364 17.57 -39.01 22.65
N GLU A 365 17.41 -37.69 22.74
CA GLU A 365 16.13 -37.03 23.01
C GLU A 365 15.24 -36.88 21.75
N TRP A 366 15.63 -37.47 20.61
CA TRP A 366 14.86 -37.34 19.36
C TRP A 366 13.39 -37.73 19.52
N ASP A 367 13.10 -38.83 20.22
CA ASP A 367 11.72 -39.28 20.40
C ASP A 367 10.86 -38.26 21.16
N GLU A 368 11.46 -37.50 22.08
CA GLU A 368 10.79 -36.48 22.89
C GLU A 368 10.73 -35.12 22.20
N THR A 369 11.82 -34.70 21.55
CA THR A 369 12.01 -33.32 21.06
C THR A 369 11.85 -33.18 19.54
N GLY A 370 11.88 -34.26 18.78
CA GLY A 370 11.76 -34.26 17.31
C GLY A 370 10.32 -34.22 16.78
N ALA A 371 9.31 -33.97 17.62
CA ALA A 371 7.90 -34.05 17.24
C ALA A 371 7.54 -33.12 16.07
N GLU A 372 8.00 -31.88 16.12
CA GLU A 372 7.77 -30.88 15.07
C GLU A 372 8.36 -31.30 13.73
N ILE A 373 9.57 -31.87 13.72
CA ILE A 373 10.20 -32.37 12.49
C ILE A 373 9.43 -33.55 11.90
N ARG A 374 8.90 -34.45 12.74
CA ARG A 374 8.09 -35.58 12.29
C ARG A 374 6.77 -35.11 11.66
N GLU A 375 6.11 -34.15 12.29
CA GLU A 375 4.90 -33.52 11.76
C GLU A 375 5.19 -32.79 10.44
N LEU A 376 6.34 -32.11 10.34
CA LEU A 376 6.77 -31.42 9.14
C LEU A 376 7.02 -32.39 7.97
N VAL A 377 7.73 -33.50 8.19
CA VAL A 377 7.96 -34.52 7.15
C VAL A 377 6.65 -35.16 6.72
N ALA A 378 5.76 -35.47 7.67
CA ALA A 378 4.42 -35.97 7.34
C ALA A 378 3.65 -34.96 6.48
N ALA A 379 3.70 -33.66 6.82
CA ALA A 379 3.05 -32.61 6.04
C ALA A 379 3.66 -32.46 4.63
N ILE A 380 4.98 -32.55 4.49
CA ILE A 380 5.67 -32.52 3.18
C ILE A 380 5.21 -33.72 2.34
N ASN A 381 5.24 -34.92 2.89
CA ASN A 381 4.92 -36.16 2.19
C ASN A 381 3.43 -36.32 1.84
N ASN A 382 2.54 -35.77 2.66
CA ASN A 382 1.11 -35.70 2.36
C ASN A 382 0.81 -34.78 1.15
N GLY A 383 1.73 -33.86 0.84
CA GLY A 383 1.58 -32.91 -0.25
C GLY A 383 0.51 -31.85 0.01
N PRO A 384 0.31 -30.93 -0.95
CA PRO A 384 -0.61 -29.82 -0.81
C PRO A 384 -2.08 -30.29 -0.81
N GLU A 385 -2.48 -31.26 -1.65
CA GLU A 385 -3.88 -31.70 -1.75
C GLU A 385 -4.46 -32.30 -0.45
N ASN A 386 -3.61 -32.88 0.40
CA ASN A 386 -4.04 -33.49 1.66
C ASN A 386 -3.80 -32.59 2.87
N ASN A 387 -3.47 -31.31 2.65
CA ASN A 387 -3.23 -30.34 3.71
C ASN A 387 -4.14 -29.12 3.51
N ASN A 388 -4.77 -28.63 4.59
CA ASN A 388 -5.68 -27.49 4.54
C ASN A 388 -4.99 -26.14 4.86
N GLN A 389 -3.66 -26.11 5.00
CA GLN A 389 -2.93 -24.88 5.32
C GLN A 389 -2.55 -24.10 4.06
N PRO A 390 -3.03 -22.86 3.88
CA PRO A 390 -2.70 -22.04 2.72
C PRO A 390 -1.19 -21.77 2.63
N VAL A 391 -0.68 -21.62 1.41
CA VAL A 391 0.72 -21.27 1.18
C VAL A 391 0.89 -19.76 1.20
N GLU A 392 1.83 -19.29 2.02
CA GLU A 392 2.17 -17.88 2.17
C GLU A 392 3.30 -17.47 1.22
N ARG A 393 2.99 -16.53 0.31
CA ARG A 393 3.96 -15.89 -0.60
C ARG A 393 4.34 -14.48 -0.14
N PHE A 394 4.30 -14.23 1.16
CA PHE A 394 4.68 -12.92 1.70
C PHE A 394 5.59 -13.02 2.93
N LYS A 395 6.19 -11.88 3.30
CA LYS A 395 6.83 -11.66 4.59
C LYS A 395 6.36 -10.34 5.19
N PHE A 396 6.10 -10.33 6.49
CA PHE A 396 5.77 -9.13 7.24
C PHE A 396 6.94 -8.76 8.15
N VAL A 397 7.37 -7.50 8.12
CA VAL A 397 8.48 -6.98 8.92
C VAL A 397 8.11 -5.60 9.46
N THR A 398 8.69 -5.22 10.59
CA THR A 398 8.54 -3.89 11.18
C THR A 398 9.91 -3.25 11.28
N PHE A 399 10.06 -2.05 10.72
CA PHE A 399 11.31 -1.30 10.83
C PHE A 399 11.43 -0.61 12.19
N HIS A 400 12.64 -0.60 12.71
CA HIS A 400 13.02 0.09 13.94
C HIS A 400 14.43 0.65 13.80
N GLN A 401 14.86 1.50 14.74
CA GLN A 401 16.13 2.23 14.62
C GLN A 401 17.36 1.31 14.47
N SER A 402 17.33 0.13 15.10
CA SER A 402 18.40 -0.87 15.01
C SER A 402 18.29 -1.82 13.82
N TYR A 403 17.25 -1.72 12.98
CA TYR A 403 17.05 -2.63 11.85
C TYR A 403 18.05 -2.28 10.76
N SER A 404 18.78 -3.27 10.23
CA SER A 404 19.94 -3.01 9.38
C SER A 404 19.95 -3.83 8.09
N TYR A 405 20.96 -3.56 7.26
CA TYR A 405 21.15 -4.24 5.98
C TYR A 405 21.36 -5.75 6.18
N GLU A 406 22.02 -6.11 7.28
CA GLU A 406 22.40 -7.47 7.64
C GLU A 406 21.18 -8.37 7.92
N GLU A 407 20.09 -7.82 8.46
CA GLU A 407 18.81 -8.53 8.65
C GLU A 407 17.95 -8.53 7.38
N PHE A 408 18.05 -7.49 6.55
CA PHE A 408 17.16 -7.30 5.41
C PHE A 408 17.67 -7.97 4.14
N VAL A 409 18.95 -7.83 3.82
CA VAL A 409 19.56 -8.26 2.56
C VAL A 409 20.51 -9.43 2.77
N GLU A 410 21.64 -9.23 3.42
CA GLU A 410 22.57 -10.31 3.80
C GLU A 410 23.55 -9.83 4.86
N GLY A 411 23.90 -10.73 5.79
CA GLY A 411 24.75 -10.40 6.93
C GLY A 411 25.64 -11.56 7.33
N ILE A 412 26.79 -11.22 7.90
CA ILE A 412 27.70 -12.22 8.47
C ILE A 412 27.26 -12.49 9.92
N ARG A 413 26.94 -13.74 10.23
CA ARG A 413 26.63 -14.19 11.58
C ARG A 413 27.78 -15.02 12.15
N PRO A 414 28.21 -14.73 13.39
CA PRO A 414 29.17 -15.57 14.07
C PRO A 414 28.52 -16.92 14.39
N VAL A 415 29.23 -17.99 14.10
CA VAL A 415 28.90 -19.34 14.53
C VAL A 415 30.08 -19.82 15.34
N ILE A 416 29.85 -20.15 16.60
CA ILE A 416 30.93 -20.69 17.42
C ILE A 416 31.17 -22.12 16.94
N SER A 417 32.29 -22.38 16.27
CA SER A 417 32.75 -23.75 16.10
C SER A 417 33.31 -24.17 17.45
N SER A 418 32.64 -25.13 18.08
CA SER A 418 33.03 -25.75 19.33
C SER A 418 33.08 -24.85 20.59
N GLU A 419 31.97 -24.72 21.33
CA GLU A 419 32.05 -24.25 22.72
C GLU A 419 32.59 -25.38 23.61
N GLY A 420 33.70 -25.14 24.33
CA GLY A 420 34.23 -26.06 25.35
C GLY A 420 35.63 -26.64 25.11
N SER A 421 36.29 -26.38 23.98
CA SER A 421 37.73 -26.61 23.79
C SER A 421 38.52 -25.30 23.97
N GLU A 422 39.76 -25.37 24.45
CA GLU A 422 40.67 -24.21 24.58
C GLU A 422 40.88 -23.46 23.24
N ASP A 423 40.53 -24.10 22.10
CA ASP A 423 40.53 -23.55 20.74
C ASP A 423 39.09 -23.37 20.18
N ALA A 424 38.22 -22.63 20.89
CA ALA A 424 36.94 -22.21 20.32
C ALA A 424 37.18 -21.19 19.19
N GLU A 425 37.28 -21.65 17.94
CA GLU A 425 37.41 -20.76 16.80
C GLU A 425 36.05 -20.11 16.48
N LEU A 426 36.05 -18.79 16.37
CA LEU A 426 34.90 -18.02 15.91
C LEU A 426 34.81 -18.17 14.39
N ALA A 427 33.86 -18.97 13.91
CA ALA A 427 33.54 -19.05 12.50
C ALA A 427 32.51 -18.00 12.11
N TYR A 428 32.49 -17.61 10.85
CA TYR A 428 31.55 -16.64 10.32
C TYR A 428 30.82 -17.25 9.15
N THR A 429 29.49 -17.21 9.18
CA THR A 429 28.63 -17.68 8.10
C THR A 429 27.89 -16.51 7.49
N LEU A 430 27.70 -16.56 6.18
CA LEU A 430 26.90 -15.57 5.48
C LEU A 430 25.45 -16.06 5.44
N GLU A 431 24.52 -15.22 5.90
CA GLU A 431 23.09 -15.51 5.88
C GLU A 431 22.34 -14.51 5.02
N ALA A 432 21.34 -14.99 4.28
CA ALA A 432 20.43 -14.14 3.53
C ALA A 432 19.40 -13.51 4.48
N GLY A 433 19.20 -12.20 4.35
CA GLY A 433 18.15 -11.48 5.05
C GLY A 433 16.77 -11.73 4.43
N VAL A 434 15.74 -11.24 5.12
CA VAL A 434 14.32 -11.51 4.79
C VAL A 434 13.90 -11.06 3.39
N PHE A 435 14.44 -9.95 2.89
CA PHE A 435 14.13 -9.45 1.55
C PHE A 435 14.85 -10.25 0.47
N LYS A 436 16.12 -10.61 0.70
CA LYS A 436 16.89 -11.44 -0.24
C LYS A 436 16.29 -12.84 -0.36
N SER A 437 15.93 -13.47 0.75
CA SER A 437 15.31 -14.80 0.74
C SER A 437 13.96 -14.77 0.01
N LEU A 438 13.14 -13.74 0.23
CA LEU A 438 11.88 -13.58 -0.49
C LEU A 438 12.07 -13.33 -1.98
N CYS A 439 13.07 -12.52 -2.38
CA CYS A 439 13.43 -12.35 -3.79
C CYS A 439 13.85 -13.68 -4.43
N MET A 440 14.65 -14.49 -3.74
CA MET A 440 15.09 -15.80 -4.24
C MET A 440 13.94 -16.80 -4.38
N ARG A 441 12.89 -16.68 -3.57
CA ARG A 441 11.64 -17.45 -3.75
C ARG A 441 10.87 -16.96 -4.97
N ALA A 442 10.67 -15.65 -5.08
CA ALA A 442 9.95 -15.04 -6.19
C ALA A 442 10.62 -15.28 -7.55
N GLU A 443 11.95 -15.26 -7.64
CA GLU A 443 12.68 -15.56 -8.89
C GLU A 443 12.48 -17.00 -9.38
N ARG A 444 12.25 -17.95 -8.45
CA ARG A 444 12.02 -19.37 -8.77
C ARG A 444 10.58 -19.70 -9.13
N ASP A 445 9.65 -18.84 -8.74
CA ASP A 445 8.22 -19.00 -8.94
C ASP A 445 7.67 -17.79 -9.71
N PRO A 446 8.07 -17.62 -10.99
CA PRO A 446 7.75 -16.42 -11.77
C PRO A 446 6.25 -16.28 -12.10
N GLU A 447 5.51 -17.38 -12.06
CA GLU A 447 4.07 -17.42 -12.36
C GLU A 447 3.22 -16.85 -11.22
N ASN A 448 3.78 -16.77 -10.02
CA ASN A 448 3.06 -16.30 -8.84
C ASN A 448 3.63 -15.00 -8.29
N ARG A 449 2.78 -14.23 -7.62
CA ARG A 449 3.19 -12.97 -7.00
C ARG A 449 3.62 -13.17 -5.55
N TYR A 450 4.60 -12.39 -5.15
CA TYR A 450 5.11 -12.34 -3.78
C TYR A 450 4.98 -10.92 -3.22
N ALA A 451 4.95 -10.77 -1.90
CA ALA A 451 4.95 -9.44 -1.28
C ALA A 451 5.78 -9.35 -0.01
N ILE A 452 6.42 -8.20 0.20
CA ILE A 452 6.91 -7.82 1.53
C ILE A 452 6.05 -6.68 2.08
N PHE A 453 5.62 -6.83 3.33
CA PHE A 453 4.89 -5.83 4.09
C PHE A 453 5.84 -5.24 5.13
N ILE A 454 6.10 -3.93 5.05
CA ILE A 454 7.05 -3.21 5.91
C ILE A 454 6.28 -2.19 6.75
N ASP A 455 6.02 -2.53 8.00
CA ASP A 455 5.38 -1.63 8.95
C ASP A 455 6.39 -0.60 9.49
N GLU A 456 5.93 0.62 9.74
CA GLU A 456 6.73 1.72 10.31
C GLU A 456 8.02 2.02 9.51
N ILE A 457 7.92 2.09 8.18
CA ILE A 457 9.08 2.20 7.29
C ILE A 457 9.99 3.40 7.61
N ASN A 458 9.44 4.48 8.15
CA ASN A 458 10.17 5.69 8.55
C ASN A 458 10.94 5.56 9.88
N ARG A 459 10.75 4.49 10.67
CA ARG A 459 11.48 4.26 11.93
C ARG A 459 12.86 3.65 11.74
N GLY A 460 13.17 3.18 10.53
CA GLY A 460 14.48 2.69 10.14
C GLY A 460 15.20 3.65 9.19
N ASN A 461 16.53 3.55 9.11
CA ASN A 461 17.28 4.24 8.06
C ASN A 461 17.14 3.49 6.73
N ILE A 462 16.10 3.83 5.96
CA ILE A 462 15.71 3.11 4.74
C ILE A 462 16.88 3.02 3.74
N SER A 463 17.63 4.10 3.55
CA SER A 463 18.79 4.10 2.64
C SER A 463 19.87 3.12 3.08
N LYS A 464 20.13 3.00 4.38
CA LYS A 464 21.08 2.01 4.92
C LYS A 464 20.53 0.58 4.83
N ILE A 465 19.25 0.39 5.11
CA ILE A 465 18.61 -0.95 5.11
C ILE A 465 18.55 -1.53 3.69
N PHE A 466 18.11 -0.73 2.70
CA PHE A 466 18.04 -1.18 1.30
C PHE A 466 19.40 -1.19 0.61
N GLY A 467 20.37 -0.37 1.06
CA GLY A 467 21.68 -0.27 0.45
C GLY A 467 21.60 0.01 -1.05
N GLU A 468 22.27 -0.82 -1.85
CA GLU A 468 22.26 -0.75 -3.31
C GLU A 468 20.91 -1.16 -3.95
N LEU A 469 20.09 -1.94 -3.23
CA LEU A 469 18.80 -2.44 -3.73
C LEU A 469 17.77 -1.34 -3.90
N ILE A 470 18.00 -0.17 -3.30
CA ILE A 470 17.17 1.02 -3.46
C ILE A 470 16.95 1.38 -4.93
N THR A 471 17.90 1.08 -5.81
CA THR A 471 17.76 1.31 -7.25
C THR A 471 17.00 0.18 -7.94
N LEU A 472 17.13 -1.05 -7.43
CA LEU A 472 16.55 -2.26 -8.01
C LEU A 472 15.06 -2.42 -7.74
N ILE A 473 14.52 -1.76 -6.72
CA ILE A 473 13.07 -1.80 -6.45
C ILE A 473 12.23 -1.05 -7.52
N GLU A 474 12.86 -0.21 -8.36
CA GLU A 474 12.15 0.48 -9.45
C GLU A 474 11.57 -0.53 -10.46
N PRO A 475 10.28 -0.44 -10.82
CA PRO A 475 9.60 -1.47 -11.62
C PRO A 475 10.30 -1.86 -12.93
N ASP A 476 10.92 -0.91 -13.62
CA ASP A 476 11.62 -1.15 -14.89
C ASP A 476 13.02 -1.75 -14.72
N LYS A 477 13.62 -1.66 -13.52
CA LYS A 477 14.96 -2.16 -13.20
C LYS A 477 14.98 -3.54 -12.56
N ARG A 478 13.80 -4.06 -12.23
CA ARG A 478 13.63 -5.42 -11.71
C ARG A 478 13.90 -6.47 -12.79
N LEU A 479 14.13 -7.71 -12.36
CA LEU A 479 14.29 -8.84 -13.27
C LEU A 479 13.03 -9.01 -14.13
N GLY A 480 13.21 -9.18 -15.44
CA GLY A 480 12.13 -9.17 -16.43
C GLY A 480 11.61 -7.77 -16.79
N GLY A 481 12.16 -6.71 -16.20
CA GLY A 481 11.86 -5.31 -16.52
C GLY A 481 12.61 -4.82 -17.77
N LYS A 482 12.11 -3.74 -18.38
CA LYS A 482 12.68 -3.16 -19.62
C LYS A 482 14.14 -2.73 -19.47
N ASN A 483 14.52 -2.23 -18.31
CA ASN A 483 15.86 -1.76 -17.98
C ASN A 483 16.45 -2.62 -16.85
N GLU A 484 16.24 -3.95 -16.93
CA GLU A 484 16.71 -4.93 -15.92
C GLU A 484 18.14 -4.59 -15.46
N LEU A 485 18.30 -4.49 -14.15
CA LEU A 485 19.57 -4.21 -13.52
C LEU A 485 19.87 -5.29 -12.48
N ARG A 486 21.13 -5.70 -12.44
CA ARG A 486 21.69 -6.54 -11.39
C ARG A 486 22.84 -5.80 -10.72
N VAL A 487 23.00 -6.00 -9.42
CA VAL A 487 24.10 -5.45 -8.62
C VAL A 487 24.95 -6.59 -8.06
N THR A 488 26.20 -6.31 -7.72
CA THR A 488 27.05 -7.25 -7.00
C THR A 488 26.96 -6.94 -5.51
N LEU A 489 26.41 -7.88 -4.74
CA LEU A 489 26.24 -7.69 -3.29
C LEU A 489 27.61 -7.65 -2.57
N PRO A 490 27.77 -6.83 -1.52
CA PRO A 490 29.06 -6.55 -0.90
C PRO A 490 29.62 -7.73 -0.11
N TYR A 491 28.79 -8.55 0.55
CA TYR A 491 29.26 -9.65 1.39
C TYR A 491 29.47 -10.93 0.58
N SER A 492 28.44 -11.38 -0.15
CA SER A 492 28.50 -12.61 -0.97
C SER A 492 29.31 -12.46 -2.25
N LYS A 493 29.48 -11.23 -2.75
CA LYS A 493 30.02 -10.95 -4.11
C LYS A 493 29.19 -11.55 -5.24
N GLN A 494 27.95 -11.94 -4.97
CA GLN A 494 27.06 -12.53 -5.97
C GLN A 494 26.29 -11.45 -6.73
N SER A 495 25.98 -11.75 -7.98
CA SER A 495 25.05 -10.95 -8.77
C SER A 495 23.62 -11.15 -8.24
N PHE A 496 22.92 -10.06 -7.96
CA PHE A 496 21.57 -10.07 -7.41
C PHE A 496 20.68 -9.06 -8.13
N GLY A 497 19.41 -9.41 -8.32
CA GLY A 497 18.37 -8.54 -8.86
C GLY A 497 17.06 -8.73 -8.10
N VAL A 498 16.21 -7.71 -8.10
CA VAL A 498 14.88 -7.80 -7.47
C VAL A 498 13.89 -8.32 -8.50
N PRO A 499 13.13 -9.41 -8.23
CA PRO A 499 12.19 -9.96 -9.21
C PRO A 499 11.02 -9.04 -9.56
N GLY A 500 10.53 -9.17 -10.80
CA GLY A 500 9.38 -8.43 -11.32
C GLY A 500 8.03 -8.85 -10.71
N ASN A 501 7.95 -10.03 -10.09
CA ASN A 501 6.75 -10.57 -9.44
C ASN A 501 6.70 -10.32 -7.92
N LEU A 502 7.61 -9.50 -7.37
CA LEU A 502 7.62 -9.12 -5.95
C LEU A 502 6.95 -7.74 -5.74
N ASP A 503 6.06 -7.59 -4.79
CA ASP A 503 5.52 -6.29 -4.37
C ASP A 503 6.07 -5.85 -3.03
N ILE A 504 6.09 -4.54 -2.83
CA ILE A 504 6.51 -3.90 -1.58
C ILE A 504 5.37 -3.01 -1.12
N TYR A 505 4.77 -3.36 0.02
CA TYR A 505 3.82 -2.53 0.73
C TYR A 505 4.43 -2.06 2.04
N ALA A 506 4.11 -0.84 2.44
CA ALA A 506 4.63 -0.29 3.68
C ALA A 506 3.64 0.65 4.36
N THR A 507 3.81 0.86 5.66
CA THR A 507 3.07 1.88 6.43
C THR A 507 4.04 2.95 6.93
N MET A 508 3.52 4.18 7.09
CA MET A 508 4.26 5.31 7.64
C MET A 508 3.34 6.18 8.51
N ASN A 509 3.75 6.47 9.74
CA ASN A 509 3.10 7.48 10.57
C ASN A 509 3.67 8.87 10.25
N THR A 510 2.80 9.86 10.01
CA THR A 510 3.22 11.22 9.68
C THR A 510 3.48 12.12 10.88
N ALA A 511 2.91 11.81 12.05
CA ALA A 511 3.12 12.55 13.29
C ALA A 511 4.58 12.46 13.80
N ASP A 512 5.32 11.41 13.42
CA ASP A 512 6.70 11.15 13.84
C ASP A 512 7.71 12.07 13.09
N LYS A 513 7.58 13.40 13.27
CA LYS A 513 8.38 14.42 12.56
C LYS A 513 9.88 14.36 12.83
N SER A 514 10.31 13.76 13.95
CA SER A 514 11.73 13.59 14.32
C SER A 514 12.48 12.59 13.44
N LEU A 515 11.75 11.79 12.66
CA LEU A 515 12.27 10.76 11.74
C LEU A 515 11.89 11.05 10.27
N ALA A 516 11.13 12.12 10.04
CA ALA A 516 10.35 12.30 8.83
C ALA A 516 11.02 13.19 7.79
N TYR A 517 11.95 12.64 7.03
CA TYR A 517 12.00 12.90 5.59
C TYR A 517 12.44 11.61 4.89
N LEU A 518 11.48 10.92 4.28
CA LEU A 518 11.84 9.93 3.24
C LEU A 518 12.64 10.68 2.18
N ASP A 519 13.85 10.20 1.91
CA ASP A 519 14.71 10.76 0.87
C ASP A 519 13.91 10.91 -0.43
N THR A 520 14.07 12.03 -1.13
CA THR A 520 13.47 12.29 -2.45
C THR A 520 13.73 11.13 -3.41
N ALA A 521 14.89 10.48 -3.29
CA ALA A 521 15.24 9.30 -4.06
C ALA A 521 14.35 8.09 -3.74
N LEU A 522 13.90 7.91 -2.50
CA LEU A 522 12.93 6.89 -2.13
C LEU A 522 11.52 7.28 -2.55
N ARG A 523 11.14 8.55 -2.37
CA ARG A 523 9.80 9.04 -2.70
C ARG A 523 9.43 8.82 -4.18
N ARG A 524 10.39 8.91 -5.11
CA ARG A 524 10.14 8.60 -6.53
C ARG A 524 9.93 7.11 -6.84
N ARG A 525 10.21 6.21 -5.89
CA ARG A 525 10.21 4.75 -6.08
C ARG A 525 9.00 4.07 -5.46
N PHE A 526 8.24 4.81 -4.66
CA PHE A 526 6.99 4.36 -4.04
C PHE A 526 5.85 5.25 -4.51
N SER A 527 4.68 4.64 -4.71
CA SER A 527 3.41 5.34 -4.69
C SER A 527 3.00 5.59 -3.23
N PHE A 528 2.33 6.71 -2.97
CA PHE A 528 1.89 7.10 -1.62
C PHE A 528 0.37 7.17 -1.60
N GLU A 529 -0.25 6.46 -0.67
CA GLU A 529 -1.70 6.46 -0.45
C GLU A 529 -1.98 7.00 0.96
N GLU A 530 -2.67 8.14 1.03
CA GLU A 530 -2.96 8.82 2.29
C GLU A 530 -4.19 8.18 2.95
N LEU A 531 -4.05 7.81 4.22
CA LEU A 531 -5.13 7.30 5.07
C LEU A 531 -5.35 8.27 6.23
N LEU A 532 -6.33 9.16 6.05
CA LEU A 532 -6.78 10.12 7.06
C LEU A 532 -7.81 9.47 8.02
N PRO A 533 -8.03 10.06 9.20
CA PRO A 533 -9.11 9.62 10.07
C PRO A 533 -10.46 9.70 9.35
N ASN A 534 -11.22 8.60 9.36
CA ASN A 534 -12.60 8.53 8.92
C ASN A 534 -13.56 8.36 10.11
N PRO A 535 -14.14 9.45 10.67
CA PRO A 535 -15.08 9.38 11.79
C PRO A 535 -16.35 8.59 11.49
N SER A 536 -16.81 8.54 10.24
CA SER A 536 -18.05 7.85 9.86
C SER A 536 -17.97 6.34 10.07
N LEU A 537 -16.77 5.76 10.19
CA LEU A 537 -16.62 4.36 10.60
C LEU A 537 -17.05 4.11 12.06
N LEU A 538 -17.22 5.16 12.87
CA LEU A 538 -17.67 5.05 14.26
C LEU A 538 -19.20 5.03 14.41
N SER A 539 -19.97 5.18 13.33
CA SER A 539 -21.44 5.24 13.37
C SER A 539 -22.09 3.96 13.92
N THR A 540 -21.42 2.81 13.75
CA THR A 540 -21.85 1.50 14.22
C THR A 540 -21.36 1.16 15.64
N PHE A 541 -20.45 1.96 16.20
CA PHE A 541 -19.90 1.76 17.54
C PHE A 541 -20.70 2.57 18.55
N THR A 542 -20.79 2.06 19.77
CA THR A 542 -21.53 2.71 20.86
C THR A 542 -20.61 3.04 22.02
N ALA A 543 -20.93 4.14 22.69
CA ALA A 543 -20.36 4.53 23.97
C ALA A 543 -21.50 5.14 24.81
N ASP A 544 -21.85 4.50 25.91
CA ASP A 544 -22.82 4.96 26.89
C ASP A 544 -22.10 5.27 28.20
N LEU A 545 -22.33 6.48 28.70
CA LEU A 545 -21.93 6.88 30.04
C LEU A 545 -23.19 7.31 30.82
N ASP A 546 -23.45 6.64 31.93
CA ASP A 546 -24.55 6.95 32.84
C ASP A 546 -25.93 6.97 32.15
N GLY A 547 -26.17 6.01 31.25
CA GLY A 547 -27.41 5.88 30.46
C GLY A 547 -27.55 6.92 29.35
N LYS A 548 -26.46 7.63 29.01
CA LYS A 548 -26.42 8.60 27.92
C LYS A 548 -25.44 8.16 26.85
N ARG A 549 -25.97 7.98 25.64
CA ARG A 549 -25.19 7.73 24.44
C ARG A 549 -24.33 8.96 24.07
N ILE A 550 -23.06 8.70 23.78
CA ILE A 550 -22.11 9.65 23.22
C ILE A 550 -21.94 9.36 21.72
N ASP A 551 -22.02 10.42 20.91
CA ASP A 551 -21.82 10.35 19.47
C ASP A 551 -20.32 10.39 19.16
N LEU A 552 -19.74 9.20 18.90
CA LEU A 552 -18.31 9.03 18.66
C LEU A 552 -17.85 9.66 17.35
N GLU A 553 -18.70 9.68 16.32
CA GLU A 553 -18.40 10.31 15.03
C GLU A 553 -18.26 11.82 15.21
N GLN A 554 -19.25 12.47 15.84
CA GLN A 554 -19.20 13.91 16.11
C GLN A 554 -18.06 14.27 17.07
N LEU A 555 -17.81 13.44 18.09
CA LEU A 555 -16.73 13.64 19.05
C LEU A 555 -15.36 13.66 18.36
N LEU A 556 -15.06 12.64 17.55
CA LEU A 556 -13.78 12.55 16.84
C LEU A 556 -13.63 13.68 15.81
N CYS A 557 -14.69 13.98 15.06
CA CYS A 557 -14.70 15.09 14.11
C CYS A 557 -14.35 16.43 14.79
N ALA A 558 -15.01 16.71 15.93
CA ALA A 558 -14.81 17.94 16.68
C ALA A 558 -13.40 18.08 17.28
N ILE A 559 -12.81 16.96 17.74
CA ILE A 559 -11.42 16.93 18.20
C ILE A 559 -10.45 17.19 17.03
N ASN A 560 -10.65 16.50 15.90
CA ASN A 560 -9.75 16.58 14.75
C ASN A 560 -9.77 17.96 14.08
N ILE A 561 -10.94 18.61 13.93
CA ILE A 561 -11.02 19.99 13.41
C ILE A 561 -10.16 20.94 14.26
N ARG A 562 -10.22 20.82 15.59
CA ARG A 562 -9.42 21.67 16.48
C ARG A 562 -7.93 21.36 16.40
N LEU A 563 -7.56 20.09 16.28
CA LEU A 563 -6.17 19.68 16.10
C LEU A 563 -5.58 20.20 14.77
N GLU A 564 -6.35 20.14 13.68
CA GLU A 564 -5.92 20.68 12.39
C GLU A 564 -5.64 22.18 12.44
N VAL A 565 -6.46 22.93 13.18
CA VAL A 565 -6.31 24.39 13.35
C VAL A 565 -5.13 24.74 14.26
N LEU A 566 -4.96 24.00 15.36
CA LEU A 566 -3.92 24.30 16.37
C LEU A 566 -2.54 23.76 16.00
N LEU A 567 -2.49 22.71 15.19
CA LEU A 567 -1.28 22.03 14.74
C LEU A 567 -1.30 21.90 13.21
N ASP A 568 -1.70 20.73 12.71
CA ASP A 568 -1.84 20.39 11.31
C ASP A 568 -2.60 19.05 11.18
N ARG A 569 -2.84 18.64 9.93
CA ARG A 569 -3.53 17.37 9.60
C ARG A 569 -2.81 16.10 10.05
N ASP A 570 -1.49 16.15 10.24
CA ASP A 570 -0.69 14.97 10.60
C ASP A 570 -0.80 14.62 12.10
N HIS A 571 -1.30 15.56 12.91
CA HIS A 571 -1.57 15.39 14.35
C HIS A 571 -3.04 15.08 14.66
N THR A 572 -3.84 14.69 13.67
CA THR A 572 -5.22 14.26 13.91
C THR A 572 -5.25 12.86 14.55
N ILE A 573 -6.34 12.55 15.25
CA ILE A 573 -6.55 11.30 15.95
C ILE A 573 -7.30 10.32 15.05
N GLY A 574 -6.75 9.11 14.89
CA GLY A 574 -7.38 8.05 14.13
C GLY A 574 -8.56 7.37 14.83
N HIS A 575 -9.52 6.89 14.04
CA HIS A 575 -10.76 6.24 14.49
C HIS A 575 -10.51 4.92 15.26
N SER A 576 -9.38 4.24 15.04
CA SER A 576 -9.08 2.99 15.75
C SER A 576 -8.95 3.16 17.26
N ASN A 577 -8.81 4.40 17.77
CA ASN A 577 -8.84 4.68 19.21
C ASN A 577 -10.19 4.38 19.85
N PHE A 578 -11.27 4.48 19.08
CA PHE A 578 -12.65 4.35 19.53
C PHE A 578 -13.34 3.08 19.02
N MET A 579 -12.69 2.32 18.13
CA MET A 579 -13.18 1.02 17.67
C MET A 579 -12.90 -0.04 18.73
N SER A 580 -13.96 -0.69 19.18
CA SER A 580 -13.94 -1.78 20.16
C SER A 580 -15.04 -2.76 19.79
N ASP A 581 -14.77 -4.07 19.92
CA ASP A 581 -15.78 -5.11 19.69
C ASP A 581 -16.92 -5.03 20.72
N GLU A 582 -16.61 -4.48 21.90
CA GLU A 582 -17.56 -4.10 22.95
C GLU A 582 -17.80 -2.58 22.96
N GLU A 583 -18.67 -2.13 23.85
CA GLU A 583 -18.90 -0.70 24.10
C GLU A 583 -17.60 0.03 24.49
N ALA A 584 -17.36 1.19 23.86
CA ALA A 584 -16.11 1.92 24.06
C ALA A 584 -16.06 2.59 25.45
N ASP A 585 -15.10 2.19 26.29
CA ASP A 585 -14.82 2.81 27.59
C ASP A 585 -14.13 4.17 27.40
N LEU A 586 -14.92 5.23 27.22
CA LEU A 586 -14.42 6.59 27.03
C LEU A 586 -13.55 7.11 28.20
N PRO A 587 -13.87 6.86 29.49
CA PRO A 587 -12.97 7.23 30.59
C PRO A 587 -11.57 6.63 30.41
N LEU A 588 -11.49 5.33 30.08
CA LEU A 588 -10.22 4.63 29.88
C LEU A 588 -9.50 5.12 28.62
N ILE A 589 -10.21 5.33 27.51
CA ILE A 589 -9.67 5.86 26.26
C ILE A 589 -9.08 7.26 26.48
N PHE A 590 -9.84 8.16 27.11
CA PHE A 590 -9.39 9.53 27.32
C PHE A 590 -8.19 9.59 28.26
N LYS A 591 -8.27 8.90 29.41
CA LYS A 591 -7.21 8.92 30.42
C LYS A 591 -5.94 8.19 29.97
N GLY A 592 -6.10 7.06 29.30
CA GLY A 592 -4.99 6.16 28.95
C GLY A 592 -4.34 6.43 27.60
N ARG A 593 -5.08 7.02 26.64
CA ARG A 593 -4.59 7.21 25.26
C ARG A 593 -4.68 8.66 24.80
N LEU A 594 -5.88 9.25 24.82
CA LEU A 594 -6.11 10.57 24.20
C LEU A 594 -5.38 11.70 24.93
N LEU A 595 -5.54 11.83 26.25
CA LEU A 595 -4.94 12.92 27.02
C LEU A 595 -3.39 12.86 27.00
N PRO A 596 -2.73 11.70 27.22
CA PRO A 596 -1.30 11.59 27.02
C PRO A 596 -0.86 12.04 25.63
N GLN A 597 -1.55 11.58 24.57
CA GLN A 597 -1.22 11.93 23.20
C GLN A 597 -1.37 13.44 22.92
N LEU A 598 -2.44 14.07 23.40
CA LEU A 598 -2.62 15.53 23.30
C LEU A 598 -1.53 16.29 24.06
N THR A 599 -1.13 15.78 25.22
CA THR A 599 -0.06 16.38 26.03
C THR A 599 1.28 16.34 25.28
N ASP A 600 1.58 15.23 24.63
CA ASP A 600 2.78 15.07 23.80
C ASP A 600 2.76 16.01 22.59
N PHE A 601 1.63 16.12 21.89
CA PHE A 601 1.48 17.02 20.73
C PHE A 601 1.70 18.50 21.07
N PHE A 602 1.30 18.91 22.27
CA PHE A 602 1.39 20.29 22.72
C PHE A 602 2.56 20.56 23.66
N PHE A 603 3.47 19.60 23.89
CA PHE A 603 4.60 19.74 24.81
C PHE A 603 4.20 20.27 26.19
N GLU A 604 3.16 19.68 26.78
CA GLU A 604 2.55 20.10 28.06
C GLU A 604 1.90 21.51 28.06
N ASP A 605 1.59 22.10 26.89
CA ASP A 605 0.75 23.31 26.79
C ASP A 605 -0.73 22.95 27.02
N TRP A 606 -1.08 22.85 28.31
CA TRP A 606 -2.40 22.47 28.77
C TRP A 606 -3.53 23.42 28.35
N GLU A 607 -3.23 24.68 28.01
CA GLU A 607 -4.28 25.58 27.51
C GLU A 607 -4.73 25.15 26.10
N LYS A 608 -3.81 24.70 25.25
CA LYS A 608 -4.18 24.12 23.95
C LYS A 608 -4.89 22.78 24.09
N VAL A 609 -4.49 21.95 25.05
CA VAL A 609 -5.24 20.72 25.38
C VAL A 609 -6.68 21.06 25.78
N ARG A 610 -6.87 22.08 26.62
CA ARG A 610 -8.21 22.59 26.99
C ARG A 610 -9.01 23.06 25.78
N MET A 611 -8.38 23.78 24.86
CA MET A 611 -9.01 24.22 23.61
C MET A 611 -9.51 23.04 22.77
N VAL A 612 -8.70 21.98 22.58
CA VAL A 612 -9.11 20.77 21.85
C VAL A 612 -10.32 20.09 22.48
N LEU A 613 -10.40 20.10 23.82
CA LEU A 613 -11.48 19.48 24.58
C LEU A 613 -12.67 20.43 24.88
N ALA A 614 -12.67 21.64 24.29
CA ALA A 614 -13.66 22.69 24.57
C ALA A 614 -13.81 23.03 26.08
N ASP A 615 -12.76 22.82 26.87
CA ASP A 615 -12.73 23.16 28.30
C ASP A 615 -12.65 24.67 28.53
N ASP A 616 -12.14 25.43 27.56
CA ASP A 616 -12.03 26.89 27.58
C ASP A 616 -13.37 27.59 27.28
N GLN A 617 -14.31 26.89 26.65
CA GLN A 617 -15.60 27.45 26.22
C GLN A 617 -16.73 27.30 27.26
N VAL A 618 -16.48 26.59 28.36
CA VAL A 618 -17.47 26.35 29.41
C VAL A 618 -16.99 26.87 30.76
N ALA A 619 -17.88 27.56 31.49
CA ALA A 619 -17.56 28.08 32.82
C ALA A 619 -17.70 27.03 33.94
N ASP A 620 -18.51 25.99 33.73
CA ASP A 620 -18.74 24.93 34.71
C ASP A 620 -17.53 23.97 34.77
N GLU A 621 -16.73 24.07 35.84
CA GLU A 621 -15.56 23.23 36.08
C GLU A 621 -15.93 21.73 36.18
N SER A 622 -17.17 21.37 36.53
CA SER A 622 -17.58 19.97 36.70
C SER A 622 -17.62 19.17 35.40
N ILE A 623 -17.70 19.86 34.27
CA ILE A 623 -17.67 19.28 32.92
C ILE A 623 -16.37 19.59 32.17
N GLN A 624 -15.38 20.22 32.82
CA GLN A 624 -14.04 20.41 32.24
C GLN A 624 -13.17 19.20 32.53
N PHE A 625 -12.51 18.63 31.51
CA PHE A 625 -11.54 17.55 31.71
C PHE A 625 -10.27 18.07 32.38
N ILE A 626 -9.77 19.23 31.93
CA ILE A 626 -8.61 19.90 32.48
C ILE A 626 -9.04 21.25 33.07
N VAL A 627 -8.90 21.38 34.38
CA VAL A 627 -9.31 22.58 35.12
C VAL A 627 -8.10 23.50 35.30
N ARG A 628 -8.27 24.76 34.93
CA ARG A 628 -7.27 25.81 35.11
C ARG A 628 -7.34 26.36 36.54
N LYS A 629 -6.25 26.25 37.30
CA LYS A 629 -6.12 26.78 38.66
C LYS A 629 -5.16 27.97 38.69
N LYS A 630 -5.57 29.02 39.41
CA LYS A 630 -4.73 30.21 39.59
C LYS A 630 -3.60 29.89 40.57
N ILE A 631 -2.37 30.24 40.20
CA ILE A 631 -1.21 30.08 41.09
C ILE A 631 -1.38 31.04 42.29
N PRO A 632 -1.26 30.57 43.55
CA PRO A 632 -1.36 31.43 44.72
C PRO A 632 -0.32 32.56 44.71
N ASN A 633 -0.75 33.77 45.08
CA ASN A 633 0.14 34.91 45.25
C ASN A 633 1.15 34.63 46.37
N GLY A 634 2.44 34.91 46.13
CA GLY A 634 3.50 34.74 47.13
C GLY A 634 4.05 33.32 47.29
N LEU A 635 3.75 32.41 46.36
CA LEU A 635 4.27 31.03 46.36
C LEU A 635 5.79 30.96 46.16
N PHE A 636 6.35 31.88 45.36
CA PHE A 636 7.78 31.94 45.04
C PHE A 636 8.40 33.27 45.47
N SER A 637 9.73 33.31 45.59
CA SER A 637 10.44 34.55 45.95
C SER A 637 10.24 35.63 44.87
N PRO A 638 10.31 36.92 45.22
CA PRO A 638 10.21 38.01 44.24
C PRO A 638 11.30 37.99 43.16
N SER A 639 12.38 37.22 43.37
CA SER A 639 13.47 36.99 42.42
C SER A 639 13.24 35.81 41.47
N ALA A 640 12.21 34.98 41.71
CA ALA A 640 11.91 33.84 40.87
C ALA A 640 11.25 34.32 39.57
N THR A 641 11.87 33.97 38.43
CA THR A 641 11.27 34.23 37.11
C THR A 641 10.27 33.11 36.83
N MET A 642 8.98 33.41 36.90
CA MET A 642 7.91 32.46 36.57
C MET A 642 7.52 32.60 35.11
N THR A 643 7.50 31.48 34.39
CA THR A 643 7.01 31.40 33.01
C THR A 643 5.55 30.93 32.93
N ALA A 644 5.05 30.26 33.97
CA ALA A 644 3.68 29.74 34.02
C ALA A 644 2.73 30.70 34.75
N GLU A 645 1.58 31.01 34.14
CA GLU A 645 0.55 31.89 34.71
C GLU A 645 -0.56 31.13 35.47
N ALA A 646 -0.65 29.81 35.27
CA ALA A 646 -1.65 28.93 35.87
C ALA A 646 -1.07 27.51 36.06
N SER A 647 -1.68 26.74 36.95
CA SER A 647 -1.49 25.29 37.04
C SER A 647 -2.74 24.58 36.50
N TYR A 648 -2.58 23.34 36.05
CA TYR A 648 -3.67 22.56 35.45
C TYR A 648 -3.84 21.24 36.19
N GLU A 649 -5.08 20.79 36.33
CA GLU A 649 -5.41 19.55 37.03
C GLU A 649 -6.43 18.75 36.22
N LEU A 650 -6.20 17.43 36.12
CA LEU A 650 -7.15 16.50 35.54
C LEU A 650 -8.35 16.30 36.48
N ASN A 651 -9.53 16.65 36.00
CA ASN A 651 -10.79 16.38 36.68
C ASN A 651 -11.26 14.94 36.40
N ASN A 652 -10.96 14.03 37.32
CA ASN A 652 -11.39 12.63 37.20
C ASN A 652 -12.91 12.45 37.25
N ALA A 653 -13.66 13.40 37.81
CA ALA A 653 -15.13 13.34 37.81
C ALA A 653 -15.69 13.63 36.41
N ALA A 654 -15.07 14.54 35.65
CA ALA A 654 -15.48 14.84 34.27
C ALA A 654 -15.32 13.64 33.33
N LEU A 655 -14.33 12.75 33.57
CA LEU A 655 -14.16 11.51 32.80
C LEU A 655 -15.39 10.59 32.87
N ASN A 656 -16.18 10.66 33.94
CA ASN A 656 -17.39 9.85 34.08
C ASN A 656 -18.67 10.66 33.80
N ASN A 657 -18.53 11.90 33.35
CA ASN A 657 -19.65 12.80 33.13
C ASN A 657 -19.96 12.88 31.63
N PRO A 658 -21.12 12.37 31.16
CA PRO A 658 -21.47 12.41 29.73
C PRO A 658 -21.51 13.83 29.16
N LEU A 659 -21.86 14.84 29.96
CA LEU A 659 -21.90 16.23 29.51
C LEU A 659 -20.51 16.78 29.16
N ALA A 660 -19.46 16.27 29.80
CA ALA A 660 -18.08 16.65 29.49
C ALA A 660 -17.67 16.21 28.08
N TYR A 661 -18.21 15.11 27.58
CA TYR A 661 -17.98 14.65 26.20
C TYR A 661 -18.89 15.37 25.20
N GLN A 662 -20.17 15.55 25.55
CA GLN A 662 -21.17 16.16 24.66
C GLN A 662 -20.81 17.60 24.27
N LYS A 663 -20.27 18.38 25.21
CA LYS A 663 -19.87 19.77 24.93
C LYS A 663 -18.82 19.89 23.82
N ILE A 664 -17.98 18.87 23.61
CA ILE A 664 -16.88 18.92 22.65
C ILE A 664 -17.43 19.16 21.24
N TYR A 665 -18.55 18.52 20.89
CA TYR A 665 -19.16 18.64 19.57
C TYR A 665 -20.40 19.55 19.53
N GLN A 666 -21.08 19.79 20.65
CA GLN A 666 -22.21 20.73 20.70
C GLN A 666 -21.77 22.18 20.42
N THR A 667 -20.61 22.58 20.95
CA THR A 667 -20.03 23.91 20.72
C THR A 667 -19.75 24.23 19.25
N ILE A 668 -19.60 23.20 18.40
CA ILE A 668 -19.42 23.37 16.95
C ILE A 668 -20.76 23.55 16.23
N LYS A 669 -21.83 22.89 16.69
CA LYS A 669 -23.18 23.07 16.09
C LYS A 669 -23.69 24.50 16.29
N ASP A 670 -23.47 25.05 17.48
CA ASP A 670 -23.92 26.41 17.82
C ASP A 670 -23.16 27.51 17.05
N SER A 671 -22.04 27.17 16.37
CA SER A 671 -21.21 28.13 15.62
C SER A 671 -21.34 28.03 14.09
N ILE A 672 -22.17 27.12 13.58
CA ILE A 672 -22.47 26.96 12.13
C ILE A 672 -23.86 27.52 11.78
N GLU A 673 -24.72 27.78 12.77
CA GLU A 673 -26.04 28.39 12.58
C GLU A 673 -26.05 29.94 12.61
N ASP A 674 -24.92 30.57 12.97
CA ASP A 674 -24.64 32.02 12.89
C ASP A 674 -23.64 32.31 11.76
#